data_AF-A0A914ITR5-F1
#
_entry.id   AF-A0A914ITR5-F1
#
_cell.length_a   1.000
_cell.length_b   1.000
_cell.length_c   1.000
_cell.angle_alpha   90.00
_cell.angle_beta   90.00
_cell.angle_gamma   90.00
#
_symmetry.space_group_name_H-M   'P 1'
#
loop_
_entity.id
_entity.type
_entity.pdbx_description
1 polymer ?
#
loop_
_entity_poly.entity_id
_entity_poly.type
_entity_poly.pdbx_seq_one_letter_code
_entity_poly.pdbx_strand_id
1 'polypeptide(L)'
;MKNKTVGGFSTVVFETVDNSSIDFYGRFLKLKSLDSPYLSQYVEFTRLACDSSKVAFTAEHPKGAPLSHIFSELTGHQKREIGFHLINAVNHLHKSGLTIGYLSPQNVIVDKIGHSTFVRLIHYGSSYLLGNAAFNGIYNIFTLSPELVMKIPATQRSKDLFALGVLLVSIQMGVDIHADFSLNRYWQALSSVLLEVAESWQDVSLRDYQHILFPKSLINNDSTTSETDPVLEKIIGQLLMIDPMKRPSLDSVLDLFPVKPCIPPKNVDFPPEIQLHLWKLCGKSIEKNILESKFIHVSTSSVLINYGQISRYLKHHGNVQNFVKKDYKIFVQPDKNFHLARESAREYLAQRNMIRYRSGQTNVDTYQKIAASDDRFLKFMTLYEDKTQSRKLLRSDIPNLVRCSLWSEKLTKKTVSTFLFGKCHSPLAPSCKHQLSLDLPRCHQYDEAMSSNNIQSKIALIIEKVLAVNPEYSAYWQGLDSFVAPFALLYANDVEAGFAAAFQMIEKFTPDYFTRHSSHALEESLKLFAKLISYNNSALGYFLRENSLTPSTFAVPWLLTCFAHVFPFSKLFRIFDEMFHRASFFPLCIGLAVLELSATELMDAMKGDEAFKVLGNVSDLDVGTLLKMADEIYEQIPCSCFYRKYAKQNWELSFKVHYSEIESDDLLVPKIDPTDFYSYFIKNDSILIVLGGKSTDFRIVPVVEDVLSETEERKFKSIYSTKKIVGIIGDDPRKVMNLANNLAELLVDKICVVDSLWTSFQFEHDL
;
A
#
# COMPACT_ATOMS: atom_id res chain seq x y z
N MET A 1 -20.24 -14.99 33.18
CA MET A 1 -20.71 -14.61 31.81
C MET A 1 -20.58 -13.10 31.51
N LYS A 2 -19.76 -12.32 32.22
CA LYS A 2 -19.62 -10.88 31.96
C LYS A 2 -18.31 -10.63 31.19
N ASN A 3 -18.43 -10.10 29.97
CA ASN A 3 -17.36 -9.56 29.11
C ASN A 3 -16.30 -10.54 28.56
N LYS A 4 -16.70 -11.61 27.86
CA LYS A 4 -15.83 -12.17 26.81
C LYS A 4 -15.94 -11.26 25.59
N THR A 5 -14.92 -10.46 25.29
CA THR A 5 -14.89 -9.71 24.02
C THR A 5 -14.72 -10.73 22.89
N VAL A 6 -15.66 -10.71 21.96
CA VAL A 6 -15.51 -11.44 20.72
C VAL A 6 -14.54 -10.61 19.88
N GLY A 7 -13.44 -11.23 19.43
CA GLY A 7 -12.29 -10.54 18.84
C GLY A 7 -12.67 -9.70 17.62
N GLY A 8 -12.01 -8.56 17.45
CA GLY A 8 -12.40 -7.52 16.49
C GLY A 8 -11.31 -6.48 16.32
N PHE A 9 -11.68 -5.20 16.35
CA PHE A 9 -10.74 -4.08 16.25
C PHE A 9 -10.83 -3.18 17.46
N SER A 10 -9.68 -2.60 17.80
CA SER A 10 -9.60 -1.54 18.78
C SER A 10 -8.92 -0.32 18.18
N THR A 11 -9.50 0.85 18.44
CA THR A 11 -8.98 2.12 17.92
C THR A 11 -8.59 3.01 19.10
N VAL A 12 -7.40 3.60 19.01
CA VAL A 12 -6.89 4.59 19.96
C VAL A 12 -6.76 5.92 19.26
N VAL A 13 -7.32 6.96 19.86
CA VAL A 13 -7.24 8.33 19.34
C VAL A 13 -6.22 9.13 20.14
N PHE A 14 -5.31 9.80 19.44
CA PHE A 14 -4.32 10.70 20.01
C PHE A 14 -4.58 12.13 19.52
N GLU A 15 -4.26 13.08 20.40
CA GLU A 15 -4.26 14.51 20.10
C GLU A 15 -2.84 14.95 19.77
N THR A 16 -2.66 15.58 18.61
CA THR A 16 -1.38 16.04 18.10
C THR A 16 -1.09 17.42 18.67
N VAL A 17 -0.20 17.51 19.66
CA VAL A 17 0.08 18.80 20.33
C VAL A 17 1.07 19.66 19.56
N ASP A 18 2.06 19.10 18.86
CA ASP A 18 3.05 19.89 18.08
C ASP A 18 3.69 19.12 16.89
N ASN A 19 3.31 17.86 16.66
CA ASN A 19 3.86 17.03 15.58
C ASN A 19 2.92 17.03 14.38
N SER A 20 3.47 17.13 13.17
CA SER A 20 2.70 16.91 11.94
C SER A 20 2.10 15.49 11.94
N SER A 21 0.86 15.34 11.46
CA SER A 21 0.18 14.04 11.23
C SER A 21 1.04 13.03 10.46
N ILE A 22 1.95 13.57 9.64
CA ILE A 22 2.92 12.88 8.79
C ILE A 22 3.99 12.11 9.60
N ASP A 23 4.50 12.68 10.69
CA ASP A 23 5.48 12.01 11.56
C ASP A 23 4.86 10.81 12.26
N PHE A 24 3.58 10.92 12.63
CA PHE A 24 2.81 9.81 13.20
C PHE A 24 2.64 8.66 12.21
N TYR A 25 2.32 8.96 10.95
CA TYR A 25 2.17 7.94 9.92
C TYR A 25 3.47 7.17 9.68
N GLY A 26 4.61 7.87 9.57
CA GLY A 26 5.92 7.24 9.41
C GLY A 26 6.28 6.27 10.54
N ARG A 27 6.00 6.65 11.79
CA ARG A 27 6.19 5.78 12.97
C ARG A 27 5.19 4.64 13.02
N PHE A 28 3.94 4.88 12.65
CA PHE A 28 2.91 3.84 12.56
C PHE A 28 3.30 2.72 11.60
N LEU A 29 3.89 3.03 10.44
CA LEU A 29 4.36 2.01 9.49
C LEU A 29 5.36 1.04 10.14
N LYS A 30 6.23 1.53 11.03
CA LYS A 30 7.16 0.66 11.78
C LYS A 30 6.41 -0.28 12.72
N LEU A 31 5.41 0.20 13.46
CA LEU A 31 4.58 -0.65 14.32
C LEU A 31 3.76 -1.68 13.53
N LYS A 32 3.24 -1.29 12.36
CA LYS A 32 2.53 -2.17 11.43
C LYS A 32 3.44 -3.26 10.84
N SER A 33 4.75 -3.04 10.76
CA SER A 33 5.69 -4.06 10.24
C SER A 33 6.00 -5.21 11.21
N LEU A 34 5.54 -5.15 12.47
CA LEU A 34 5.87 -6.15 13.50
C LEU A 34 4.94 -7.36 13.42
N ASP A 35 5.48 -8.55 13.13
CA ASP A 35 4.77 -9.83 13.22
C ASP A 35 5.23 -10.60 14.46
N SER A 36 4.34 -10.73 15.44
CA SER A 36 4.59 -11.50 16.67
C SER A 36 3.30 -12.10 17.20
N PRO A 37 3.30 -13.39 17.63
CA PRO A 37 2.12 -14.02 18.21
C PRO A 37 1.72 -13.42 19.58
N TYR A 38 2.59 -12.64 20.20
CA TYR A 38 2.38 -12.02 21.51
C TYR A 38 1.93 -10.55 21.42
N LEU A 39 1.83 -10.00 20.22
CA LEU A 39 1.48 -8.60 19.97
C LEU A 39 0.22 -8.53 19.09
N SER A 40 -0.63 -7.54 19.32
CA SER A 40 -1.72 -7.21 18.40
C SER A 40 -1.24 -6.47 17.18
N GLN A 41 -1.61 -6.96 15.99
CA GLN A 41 -1.23 -6.34 14.73
C GLN A 41 -1.84 -4.94 14.57
N TYR A 42 -1.02 -3.93 14.30
CA TYR A 42 -1.49 -2.62 13.87
C TYR A 42 -1.93 -2.69 12.40
N VAL A 43 -3.09 -2.11 12.08
CA VAL A 43 -3.80 -2.36 10.82
C VAL A 43 -3.97 -1.09 10.00
N GLU A 44 -4.54 -0.04 10.60
CA GLU A 44 -4.86 1.21 9.92
C GLU A 44 -4.54 2.46 10.74
N PHE A 45 -4.13 3.51 10.02
CA PHE A 45 -4.02 4.88 10.50
C PHE A 45 -5.11 5.73 9.86
N THR A 46 -5.78 6.58 10.63
CA THR A 46 -6.86 7.44 10.12
C THR A 46 -6.79 8.80 10.77
N ARG A 47 -6.78 9.85 9.96
CA ARG A 47 -6.98 11.22 10.43
C ARG A 47 -8.47 11.50 10.55
N LEU A 48 -8.90 12.10 11.65
CA LEU A 48 -10.31 12.43 11.83
C LEU A 48 -10.65 13.70 11.06
N ALA A 49 -11.53 13.63 10.07
CA ALA A 49 -11.97 14.76 9.26
C ALA A 49 -12.65 15.84 10.12
N CYS A 50 -13.29 15.45 11.22
CA CYS A 50 -13.94 16.37 12.15
C CYS A 50 -12.95 17.20 12.99
N ASP A 51 -11.70 16.74 13.15
CA ASP A 51 -10.70 17.41 13.98
C ASP A 51 -9.29 17.09 13.48
N SER A 52 -8.72 18.06 12.76
CA SER A 52 -7.38 17.96 12.16
C SER A 52 -6.26 17.75 13.17
N SER A 53 -6.52 17.99 14.46
CA SER A 53 -5.59 17.75 15.58
C SER A 53 -5.66 16.34 16.15
N LYS A 54 -6.53 15.46 15.64
CA LYS A 54 -6.71 14.11 16.16
C LYS A 54 -6.42 13.04 15.11
N VAL A 55 -5.66 12.04 15.54
CA VAL A 55 -5.29 10.87 14.75
C VAL A 55 -5.73 9.59 15.45
N ALA A 56 -6.22 8.64 14.67
CA ALA A 56 -6.73 7.36 15.14
C ALA A 56 -5.85 6.23 14.61
N PHE A 57 -5.45 5.32 15.50
CA PHE A 57 -4.73 4.10 15.15
C PHE A 57 -5.59 2.90 15.48
N THR A 58 -5.80 2.03 14.49
CA THR A 58 -6.60 0.82 14.61
C THR A 58 -5.69 -0.39 14.63
N ALA A 59 -5.85 -1.23 15.66
CA ALA A 59 -5.14 -2.48 15.84
C ALA A 59 -6.13 -3.63 16.05
N GLU A 60 -5.69 -4.85 15.74
CA GLU A 60 -6.42 -6.07 16.06
C GLU A 60 -6.71 -6.13 17.56
N HIS A 61 -7.97 -6.37 17.92
CA HIS A 61 -8.37 -6.64 19.30
C HIS A 61 -8.57 -8.15 19.48
N PRO A 62 -7.69 -8.81 20.25
CA PRO A 62 -7.74 -10.25 20.44
C PRO A 62 -8.98 -10.66 21.26
N LYS A 63 -9.40 -11.92 21.08
CA LYS A 63 -10.43 -12.53 21.94
C LYS A 63 -9.90 -12.62 23.37
N GLY A 64 -10.75 -12.40 24.36
CA GLY A 64 -10.39 -12.61 25.76
C GLY A 64 -10.92 -11.54 26.71
N ALA A 65 -10.22 -11.36 27.82
CA ALA A 65 -10.48 -10.31 28.78
C ALA A 65 -9.16 -9.59 29.16
N PRO A 66 -9.21 -8.29 29.48
CA PRO A 66 -8.07 -7.60 30.06
C PRO A 66 -7.63 -8.25 31.38
N LEU A 67 -6.33 -8.27 31.66
CA LEU A 67 -5.75 -8.86 32.87
C LEU A 67 -6.34 -8.26 34.15
N SER A 68 -6.68 -6.96 34.12
CA SER A 68 -7.32 -6.24 35.23
C SER A 68 -8.62 -6.89 35.73
N HIS A 69 -9.31 -7.67 34.89
CA HIS A 69 -10.57 -8.32 35.27
C HIS A 69 -10.42 -9.75 35.82
N ILE A 70 -9.22 -10.34 35.73
CA ILE A 70 -9.03 -11.78 35.99
C ILE A 70 -7.96 -12.08 37.03
N PHE A 71 -7.30 -11.08 37.61
CA PHE A 71 -6.23 -11.25 38.60
C PHE A 71 -6.56 -12.25 39.72
N SER A 72 -7.78 -12.16 40.29
CA SER A 72 -8.23 -13.02 41.40
C SER A 72 -8.52 -14.46 40.99
N GLU A 73 -8.60 -14.76 39.70
CA GLU A 73 -9.00 -16.07 39.16
C GLU A 73 -7.81 -16.93 38.67
N LEU A 74 -6.57 -16.44 38.81
CA LEU A 74 -5.39 -17.06 38.21
C LEU A 74 -4.76 -18.13 39.12
N THR A 75 -4.56 -19.33 38.57
CA THR A 75 -3.77 -20.40 39.22
C THR A 75 -2.27 -20.18 39.07
N GLY A 76 -1.43 -20.83 39.88
CA GLY A 76 0.03 -20.72 39.79
C GLY A 76 0.59 -21.03 38.38
N HIS A 77 0.05 -22.06 37.73
CA HIS A 77 0.40 -22.40 36.33
C HIS A 77 0.04 -21.27 35.35
N GLN A 78 -1.15 -20.70 35.46
CA GLN A 78 -1.62 -19.62 34.58
C GLN A 78 -0.79 -18.35 34.77
N LYS A 79 -0.41 -18.03 36.01
CA LYS A 79 0.50 -16.92 36.32
C LYS A 79 1.82 -17.09 35.54
N ARG A 80 2.41 -18.29 35.57
CA ARG A 80 3.66 -18.60 34.86
C ARG A 80 3.51 -18.45 33.34
N GLU A 81 2.44 -18.98 32.74
CA GLU A 81 2.16 -18.86 31.31
C GLU A 81 2.02 -17.38 30.89
N ILE A 82 1.25 -16.59 31.65
CA ILE A 82 1.06 -15.16 31.40
C ILE A 82 2.40 -14.42 31.47
N GLY A 83 3.19 -14.69 32.51
CA GLY A 83 4.51 -14.07 32.67
C GLY A 83 5.45 -14.38 31.51
N PHE A 84 5.50 -15.64 31.07
CA PHE A 84 6.30 -16.06 29.92
C PHE A 84 5.90 -15.33 28.62
N HIS A 85 4.60 -15.25 28.33
CA HIS A 85 4.10 -14.58 27.14
C HIS A 85 4.38 -13.06 27.15
N LEU A 86 4.21 -12.43 28.31
CA LEU A 86 4.53 -11.00 28.49
C LEU A 86 6.01 -10.71 28.28
N ILE A 87 6.91 -11.51 28.86
CA ILE A 87 8.35 -11.37 28.70
C ILE A 87 8.74 -11.51 27.22
N ASN A 88 8.15 -12.46 26.50
CA ASN A 88 8.37 -12.61 25.06
C ASN A 88 7.85 -11.40 24.24
N ALA A 89 6.69 -10.86 24.58
CA ALA A 89 6.15 -9.65 23.95
C ALA A 89 7.12 -8.46 24.08
N VAL A 90 7.61 -8.22 25.30
CA VAL A 90 8.58 -7.14 25.59
C VAL A 90 9.90 -7.39 24.87
N ASN A 91 10.40 -8.63 24.88
CA ASN A 91 11.67 -8.99 24.24
C ASN A 91 11.60 -8.76 22.73
N HIS A 92 10.49 -9.13 22.09
CA HIS A 92 10.27 -8.88 20.66
C HIS A 92 10.33 -7.38 20.34
N LEU A 93 9.65 -6.54 21.12
CA LEU A 93 9.70 -5.08 20.93
C LEU A 93 11.12 -4.55 21.09
N HIS A 94 11.85 -4.98 22.12
CA HIS A 94 13.22 -4.55 22.36
C HIS A 94 14.16 -4.93 21.21
N LYS A 95 14.04 -6.15 20.66
CA LYS A 95 14.80 -6.63 19.49
C LYS A 95 14.47 -5.83 18.23
N SER A 96 13.23 -5.38 18.07
CA SER A 96 12.80 -4.51 16.97
C SER A 96 13.19 -3.03 17.16
N GLY A 97 13.93 -2.70 18.24
CA GLY A 97 14.39 -1.34 18.54
C GLY A 97 13.33 -0.44 19.19
N LEU A 98 12.25 -1.02 19.70
CA LEU A 98 11.12 -0.31 20.30
C LEU A 98 11.06 -0.54 21.81
N THR A 99 10.46 0.41 22.52
CA THR A 99 10.13 0.26 23.94
C THR A 99 8.63 0.28 24.14
N ILE A 100 8.16 -0.31 25.24
CA ILE A 100 6.73 -0.33 25.58
C ILE A 100 6.30 1.06 26.01
N GLY A 101 7.06 1.69 26.91
CA GLY A 101 6.77 2.99 27.50
C GLY A 101 5.60 2.96 28.50
N TYR A 102 4.41 2.64 28.00
CA TYR A 102 3.20 2.50 28.82
C TYR A 102 2.77 1.04 28.91
N LEU A 103 2.87 0.46 30.11
CA LEU A 103 2.41 -0.88 30.42
C LEU A 103 1.35 -0.79 31.53
N SER A 104 0.19 -1.40 31.29
CA SER A 104 -0.91 -1.51 32.24
C SER A 104 -1.58 -2.87 32.09
N PRO A 105 -2.18 -3.43 33.16
CA PRO A 105 -2.97 -4.65 33.06
C PRO A 105 -4.06 -4.59 31.98
N GLN A 106 -4.57 -3.40 31.66
CA GLN A 106 -5.57 -3.22 30.61
C GLN A 106 -5.03 -3.45 29.19
N ASN A 107 -3.71 -3.28 28.98
CA ASN A 107 -3.04 -3.57 27.72
C ASN A 107 -2.79 -5.06 27.50
N VAL A 108 -2.99 -5.88 28.53
CA VAL A 108 -2.70 -7.31 28.51
C VAL A 108 -4.00 -8.06 28.32
N ILE A 109 -4.27 -8.51 27.10
CA ILE A 109 -5.46 -9.33 26.83
C ILE A 109 -5.11 -10.79 27.00
N VAL A 110 -5.91 -11.47 27.83
CA VAL A 110 -5.73 -12.87 28.19
C VAL A 110 -6.87 -13.69 27.60
N ASP A 111 -6.53 -14.67 26.77
CA ASP A 111 -7.46 -15.65 26.21
C ASP A 111 -7.25 -17.01 26.89
N LYS A 112 -8.34 -17.68 27.22
CA LYS A 112 -8.33 -19.01 27.87
C LYS A 112 -8.86 -20.02 26.86
N ILE A 113 -7.97 -20.87 26.33
CA ILE A 113 -8.33 -21.94 25.40
C ILE A 113 -8.06 -23.28 26.11
N GLY A 114 -9.13 -23.95 26.52
CA GLY A 114 -9.02 -25.15 27.36
C GLY A 114 -8.37 -24.82 28.71
N HIS A 115 -7.26 -25.49 29.01
CA HIS A 115 -6.47 -25.27 30.24
C HIS A 115 -5.31 -24.28 30.09
N SER A 116 -4.97 -23.88 28.85
CA SER A 116 -3.84 -22.99 28.56
C SER A 116 -4.28 -21.54 28.44
N THR A 117 -3.36 -20.65 28.82
CA THR A 117 -3.59 -19.20 28.87
C THR A 117 -2.67 -18.49 27.89
N PHE A 118 -3.26 -17.77 26.94
CA PHE A 118 -2.52 -17.03 25.92
C PHE A 118 -2.64 -15.53 26.15
N VAL A 119 -1.54 -14.80 25.88
CA VAL A 119 -1.48 -13.36 26.09
C VAL A 119 -1.13 -12.65 24.79
N ARG A 120 -1.86 -11.56 24.51
CA ARG A 120 -1.48 -10.59 23.50
C ARG A 120 -1.49 -9.18 24.08
N LEU A 121 -0.44 -8.43 23.77
CA LEU A 121 -0.30 -7.04 24.18
C LEU A 121 -0.97 -6.13 23.13
N ILE A 122 -1.89 -5.28 23.59
CA ILE A 122 -2.57 -4.26 22.77
C ILE A 122 -2.02 -2.85 23.06
N HIS A 123 -2.08 -1.97 22.06
CA HIS A 123 -1.72 -0.54 22.15
C HIS A 123 -0.29 -0.27 22.66
N TYR A 124 0.62 -1.22 22.42
CA TYR A 124 2.04 -1.06 22.69
C TYR A 124 2.68 0.00 21.78
N GLY A 125 3.83 0.56 22.18
CA GLY A 125 4.54 1.54 21.36
C GLY A 125 3.86 2.91 21.29
N SER A 126 2.94 3.21 22.22
CA SER A 126 2.27 4.52 22.31
C SER A 126 3.27 5.68 22.50
N SER A 127 4.32 5.46 23.30
CA SER A 127 5.43 6.41 23.47
C SER A 127 6.19 6.67 22.16
N TYR A 128 6.40 5.60 21.38
CA TYR A 128 7.05 5.68 20.08
C TYR A 128 6.21 6.46 19.06
N LEU A 129 4.90 6.23 18.98
CA LEU A 129 4.00 6.99 18.09
C LEU A 129 4.08 8.50 18.34
N LEU A 130 4.10 8.92 19.61
CA LEU A 130 4.16 10.33 20.01
C LEU A 130 5.54 10.97 19.82
N GLY A 131 6.61 10.17 19.75
CA GLY A 131 7.98 10.60 19.44
C GLY A 131 8.61 11.59 20.42
N ASN A 132 9.58 12.36 19.90
CA ASN A 132 10.48 13.20 20.69
C ASN A 132 9.80 14.33 21.49
N ALA A 133 8.58 14.76 21.14
CA ALA A 133 7.81 15.68 22.01
C ALA A 133 7.56 15.08 23.40
N ALA A 134 7.58 13.75 23.51
CA ALA A 134 7.65 12.98 24.75
C ALA A 134 9.08 12.50 25.04
N PHE A 135 10.10 13.37 24.95
CA PHE A 135 11.51 13.14 25.37
C PHE A 135 11.67 12.53 26.79
N ASN A 136 10.56 12.47 27.51
CA ASN A 136 10.37 12.14 28.89
C ASN A 136 9.37 10.98 29.11
N GLY A 137 8.92 10.32 28.05
CA GLY A 137 8.07 9.12 28.07
C GLY A 137 6.64 9.34 28.59
N ILE A 138 5.70 8.52 28.11
CA ILE A 138 4.43 8.30 28.78
C ILE A 138 4.62 7.05 29.63
N TYR A 139 4.50 7.20 30.94
CA TYR A 139 4.61 6.10 31.88
C TYR A 139 3.36 5.99 32.73
N ASN A 140 3.12 4.79 33.21
CA ASN A 140 2.15 4.52 34.25
C ASN A 140 2.79 4.87 35.61
N ILE A 141 2.12 5.71 36.41
CA ILE A 141 2.64 6.16 37.72
C ILE A 141 2.96 5.00 38.67
N PHE A 142 2.22 3.89 38.57
CA PHE A 142 2.42 2.70 39.39
C PHE A 142 3.54 1.79 38.89
N THR A 143 4.18 2.11 37.76
CA THR A 143 5.30 1.34 37.20
C THR A 143 6.54 2.20 36.98
N LEU A 144 6.62 3.36 37.64
CA LEU A 144 7.78 4.25 37.51
C LEU A 144 9.01 3.58 38.13
N SER A 145 10.09 3.55 37.37
CA SER A 145 11.34 2.96 37.85
C SER A 145 12.12 3.93 38.75
N PRO A 146 12.95 3.42 39.70
CA PRO A 146 13.71 4.23 40.63
C PRO A 146 14.60 5.26 39.92
N GLU A 147 15.26 4.86 38.84
CA GLU A 147 16.11 5.75 38.04
C GLU A 147 15.34 6.89 37.40
N LEU A 148 14.06 6.68 37.06
CA LEU A 148 13.20 7.74 36.56
C LEU A 148 12.94 8.72 37.71
N VAL A 149 12.51 8.24 38.88
CA VAL A 149 12.22 9.10 40.05
C VAL A 149 13.45 9.88 40.51
N MET A 150 14.61 9.23 40.55
CA MET A 150 15.88 9.77 41.07
C MET A 150 16.73 10.51 40.03
N LYS A 151 16.30 10.55 38.76
CA LYS A 151 17.05 11.14 37.64
C LYS A 151 18.40 10.48 37.34
N ILE A 152 18.51 9.19 37.60
CA ILE A 152 19.72 8.42 37.28
C ILE A 152 19.71 8.12 35.78
N PRO A 153 20.82 8.35 35.05
CA PRO A 153 20.92 7.98 33.64
C PRO A 153 20.68 6.48 33.43
N ALA A 154 19.69 6.13 32.62
CA ALA A 154 19.41 4.73 32.28
C ALA A 154 18.71 4.61 30.93
N THR A 155 18.84 3.43 30.32
CA THR A 155 18.20 3.12 29.04
C THR A 155 16.68 3.05 29.15
N GLN A 156 15.96 3.31 28.06
CA GLN A 156 14.50 3.12 28.05
C GLN A 156 14.11 1.64 28.24
N ARG A 157 14.96 0.72 27.77
CA ARG A 157 14.76 -0.73 27.95
C ARG A 157 14.81 -1.13 29.42
N SER A 158 15.78 -0.63 30.20
CA SER A 158 15.86 -0.95 31.62
C SER A 158 14.63 -0.47 32.40
N LYS A 159 14.04 0.66 32.00
CA LYS A 159 12.77 1.16 32.58
C LYS A 159 11.60 0.23 32.29
N ASP A 160 11.49 -0.27 31.04
CA ASP A 160 10.49 -1.28 30.67
C ASP A 160 10.65 -2.57 31.49
N LEU A 161 11.90 -3.01 31.78
CA LEU A 161 12.15 -4.20 32.61
C LEU A 161 11.60 -4.03 34.02
N PHE A 162 11.77 -2.84 34.61
CA PHE A 162 11.22 -2.56 35.93
C PHE A 162 9.69 -2.54 35.92
N ALA A 163 9.10 -1.88 34.92
CA ALA A 163 7.65 -1.84 34.75
C ALA A 163 7.05 -3.24 34.57
N LEU A 164 7.73 -4.10 33.81
CA LEU A 164 7.38 -5.51 33.65
C LEU A 164 7.46 -6.25 35.00
N GLY A 165 8.50 -6.01 35.80
CA GLY A 165 8.65 -6.58 37.14
C GLY A 165 7.47 -6.22 38.06
N VAL A 166 7.03 -4.97 38.07
CA VAL A 166 5.87 -4.53 38.88
C VAL A 166 4.57 -5.19 38.43
N LEU A 167 4.37 -5.34 37.12
CA LEU A 167 3.21 -6.05 36.59
C LEU A 167 3.24 -7.54 36.97
N LEU A 168 4.41 -8.18 36.93
CA LEU A 168 4.57 -9.58 37.37
C LEU A 168 4.30 -9.74 38.87
N VAL A 169 4.63 -8.76 39.71
CA VAL A 169 4.21 -8.75 41.13
C VAL A 169 2.70 -8.74 41.23
N SER A 170 2.02 -7.90 40.45
CA SER A 170 0.54 -7.84 40.42
C SER A 170 -0.06 -9.21 40.05
N ILE A 171 0.53 -9.88 39.05
CA ILE A 171 0.13 -11.24 38.63
C ILE A 171 0.38 -12.28 39.73
N GLN A 172 1.55 -12.23 40.37
CA GLN A 172 1.93 -13.15 41.43
C GLN A 172 0.98 -13.05 42.62
N MET A 173 0.61 -11.82 43.01
CA MET A 173 -0.30 -11.55 44.12
C MET A 173 -1.77 -11.75 43.75
N GLY A 174 -2.12 -11.73 42.46
CA GLY A 174 -3.52 -11.77 42.02
C GLY A 174 -4.29 -10.51 42.41
N VAL A 175 -3.62 -9.35 42.48
CA VAL A 175 -4.20 -8.05 42.87
C VAL A 175 -3.85 -7.02 41.81
N ASP A 176 -4.83 -6.19 41.41
CA ASP A 176 -4.57 -5.09 40.49
C ASP A 176 -4.06 -3.88 41.28
N ILE A 177 -2.73 -3.71 41.31
CA ILE A 177 -2.10 -2.57 42.00
C ILE A 177 -2.63 -1.22 41.47
N HIS A 178 -3.09 -1.15 40.22
CA HIS A 178 -3.59 0.07 39.61
C HIS A 178 -5.01 0.44 40.04
N ALA A 179 -5.83 -0.54 40.42
CA ALA A 179 -7.22 -0.34 40.83
C ALA A 179 -7.39 -0.35 42.35
N ASP A 180 -6.66 -1.23 43.04
CA ASP A 180 -6.90 -1.55 44.45
C ASP A 180 -6.09 -0.67 45.42
N PHE A 181 -4.98 -0.07 44.95
CA PHE A 181 -4.13 0.78 45.78
C PHE A 181 -4.40 2.27 45.54
N SER A 182 -4.56 3.02 46.63
CA SER A 182 -4.46 4.47 46.54
C SER A 182 -3.04 4.88 46.20
N LEU A 183 -2.89 5.94 45.39
CA LEU A 183 -1.59 6.52 45.04
C LEU A 183 -0.73 6.77 46.29
N ASN A 184 -1.32 7.29 47.36
CA ASN A 184 -0.60 7.56 48.60
C ASN A 184 -0.08 6.27 49.26
N ARG A 185 -0.87 5.18 49.28
CA ARG A 185 -0.44 3.89 49.85
C ARG A 185 0.67 3.24 49.02
N TYR A 186 0.57 3.33 47.69
CA TYR A 186 1.63 2.86 46.79
C TYR A 186 2.92 3.67 46.96
N TRP A 187 2.83 5.01 47.03
CA TRP A 187 3.99 5.86 47.25
C TRP A 187 4.59 5.69 48.65
N GLN A 188 3.79 5.49 49.69
CA GLN A 188 4.33 5.17 51.02
C GLN A 188 5.11 3.85 51.01
N ALA A 189 4.62 2.82 50.33
CA ALA A 189 5.32 1.56 50.13
C ALA A 189 6.61 1.71 49.33
N LEU A 190 6.56 2.46 48.23
CA LEU A 190 7.72 2.71 47.40
C LEU A 190 8.75 3.56 48.16
N SER A 191 8.29 4.62 48.81
CA SER A 191 9.13 5.52 49.60
C SER A 191 9.73 4.85 50.82
N SER A 192 9.06 3.92 51.50
CA SER A 192 9.68 3.18 52.61
C SER A 192 10.85 2.33 52.10
N VAL A 193 10.68 1.64 50.97
CA VAL A 193 11.76 0.90 50.30
C VAL A 193 12.87 1.84 49.83
N LEU A 194 12.51 2.99 49.25
CA LEU A 194 13.48 3.96 48.74
C LEU A 194 14.19 4.75 49.85
N LEU A 195 13.56 4.97 51.01
CA LEU A 195 14.13 5.64 52.19
C LEU A 195 15.05 4.72 52.97
N GLU A 196 14.69 3.44 53.16
CA GLU A 196 15.60 2.41 53.69
C GLU A 196 16.88 2.34 52.85
N VAL A 197 16.72 2.46 51.53
CA VAL A 197 17.84 2.52 50.59
C VAL A 197 18.55 3.87 50.69
N ALA A 198 17.87 5.01 50.75
CA ALA A 198 18.52 6.33 50.78
C ALA A 198 19.29 6.62 52.08
N GLU A 199 18.78 6.17 53.24
CA GLU A 199 19.49 6.28 54.54
C GLU A 199 20.77 5.45 54.57
N SER A 200 20.83 4.36 53.78
CA SER A 200 22.02 3.52 53.62
C SER A 200 22.96 3.96 52.48
N TRP A 201 22.73 5.12 51.85
CA TRP A 201 23.67 5.71 50.86
C TRP A 201 24.71 6.63 51.50
N GLN A 202 24.56 7.02 52.76
CA GLN A 202 25.55 7.84 53.46
C GLN A 202 26.73 7.05 54.01
N ASP A 203 26.59 5.74 54.18
CA ASP A 203 27.67 4.81 54.47
C ASP A 203 27.19 3.41 54.07
N VAL A 204 28.07 2.61 53.43
CA VAL A 204 27.91 1.22 52.95
C VAL A 204 27.76 1.06 51.43
N SER A 205 28.59 0.17 50.89
CA SER A 205 28.60 -0.20 49.47
C SER A 205 27.26 -0.78 49.02
N LEU A 206 26.84 -0.49 47.78
CA LEU A 206 25.66 -1.04 47.06
C LEU A 206 25.54 -2.59 47.01
N ARG A 207 26.37 -3.33 47.75
CA ARG A 207 26.39 -4.80 47.79
C ARG A 207 25.30 -5.40 48.66
N ASP A 208 24.78 -4.67 49.65
CA ASP A 208 23.92 -5.27 50.68
C ASP A 208 22.41 -5.19 50.35
N TYR A 209 21.98 -4.29 49.45
CA TYR A 209 20.59 -4.14 49.01
C TYR A 209 20.46 -4.37 47.50
N GLN A 210 20.40 -5.65 47.10
CA GLN A 210 20.37 -6.02 45.67
C GLN A 210 18.96 -6.23 45.11
N HIS A 211 17.94 -6.35 45.97
CA HIS A 211 16.56 -6.66 45.55
C HIS A 211 15.55 -5.76 46.26
N ILE A 212 14.57 -5.24 45.51
CA ILE A 212 13.36 -4.69 46.11
C ILE A 212 12.52 -5.89 46.58
N LEU A 213 12.51 -6.14 47.89
CA LEU A 213 11.50 -6.98 48.51
C LEU A 213 10.21 -6.17 48.53
N PHE A 214 9.35 -6.38 47.52
CA PHE A 214 8.02 -5.79 47.57
C PHE A 214 7.34 -6.29 48.86
N PRO A 215 6.95 -5.42 49.80
CA PRO A 215 6.60 -5.87 51.15
C PRO A 215 5.38 -6.80 51.12
N LYS A 216 5.55 -8.07 51.55
CA LYS A 216 4.42 -8.99 51.83
C LYS A 216 3.43 -8.35 52.82
N SER A 217 3.90 -7.43 53.67
CA SER A 217 3.13 -6.69 54.67
C SER A 217 2.13 -5.67 54.12
N LEU A 218 2.21 -5.26 52.85
CA LEU A 218 1.20 -4.38 52.23
C LEU A 218 -0.15 -5.07 52.02
N ILE A 219 -0.17 -6.40 52.14
CA ILE A 219 -1.24 -7.31 51.71
C ILE A 219 -1.83 -8.05 52.93
N ASN A 220 -1.70 -7.49 54.14
CA ASN A 220 -2.49 -7.93 55.29
C ASN A 220 -3.98 -7.61 55.06
N ASN A 221 -4.64 -8.46 54.28
CA ASN A 221 -6.05 -8.78 54.36
C ASN A 221 -6.11 -10.32 54.39
N ASP A 222 -6.58 -10.87 55.50
CA ASP A 222 -6.60 -12.29 55.89
C ASP A 222 -7.45 -13.22 54.99
N SER A 223 -7.41 -13.12 53.65
CA SER A 223 -8.36 -13.85 52.80
C SER A 223 -7.86 -14.45 51.48
N THR A 224 -6.58 -14.35 51.12
CA THR A 224 -6.10 -15.01 49.88
C THR A 224 -4.82 -15.79 50.12
N THR A 225 -4.96 -17.09 50.40
CA THR A 225 -3.91 -18.09 50.17
C THR A 225 -3.70 -18.26 48.66
N SER A 226 -3.10 -17.26 48.00
CA SER A 226 -2.81 -17.35 46.57
C SER A 226 -1.54 -18.19 46.39
N GLU A 227 -1.61 -19.31 45.68
CA GLU A 227 -0.43 -20.07 45.25
C GLU A 227 0.54 -19.14 44.50
N THR A 228 1.76 -19.03 45.01
CA THR A 228 2.86 -18.27 44.42
C THR A 228 3.71 -19.18 43.54
N ASP A 229 4.05 -18.72 42.33
CA ASP A 229 4.96 -19.46 41.44
C ASP A 229 6.44 -19.12 41.75
N PRO A 230 7.31 -20.09 42.06
CA PRO A 230 8.69 -19.84 42.47
C PRO A 230 9.59 -19.37 41.32
N VAL A 231 9.25 -19.70 40.06
CA VAL A 231 10.01 -19.25 38.89
C VAL A 231 9.77 -17.75 38.68
N LEU A 232 8.52 -17.32 38.77
CA LEU A 232 8.18 -15.90 38.69
C LEU A 232 8.80 -15.08 39.83
N GLU A 233 8.83 -15.61 41.05
CA GLU A 233 9.45 -14.93 42.19
C GLU A 233 10.94 -14.63 41.94
N LYS A 234 11.68 -15.61 41.40
CA LYS A 234 13.08 -15.44 40.99
C LYS A 234 13.24 -14.38 39.90
N ILE A 235 12.36 -14.40 38.88
CA ILE A 235 12.39 -13.42 37.78
C ILE A 235 12.09 -12.02 38.27
N ILE A 236 11.06 -11.85 39.11
CA ILE A 236 10.68 -10.57 39.71
C ILE A 236 11.87 -9.97 40.47
N GLY A 237 12.58 -10.79 41.26
CA GLY A 237 13.77 -10.34 41.99
C GLY A 237 14.91 -9.82 41.09
N GLN A 238 15.04 -10.35 39.88
CA GLN A 238 16.03 -9.88 38.90
C GLN A 238 15.58 -8.63 38.14
N LEU A 239 14.27 -8.47 37.90
CA LEU A 239 13.73 -7.30 37.18
C LEU A 239 13.60 -6.07 38.07
N LEU A 240 13.31 -6.26 39.36
CA LEU A 240 13.14 -5.18 40.35
C LEU A 240 14.45 -4.80 41.06
N MET A 241 15.60 -4.94 40.39
CA MET A 241 16.87 -4.41 40.90
C MET A 241 16.88 -2.88 40.84
N ILE A 242 17.34 -2.25 41.91
CA ILE A 242 17.44 -0.78 42.01
C ILE A 242 18.44 -0.25 40.98
N ASP A 243 19.59 -0.92 40.86
CA ASP A 243 20.59 -0.60 39.84
C ASP A 243 20.10 -1.09 38.45
N PRO A 244 19.79 -0.17 37.51
CA PRO A 244 19.29 -0.53 36.21
C PRO A 244 20.30 -1.32 35.36
N MET A 245 21.61 -1.21 35.66
CA MET A 245 22.67 -1.90 34.93
C MET A 245 22.80 -3.38 35.30
N LYS A 246 22.30 -3.77 36.47
CA LYS A 246 22.31 -5.17 36.94
C LYS A 246 21.09 -5.97 36.47
N ARG A 247 20.07 -5.31 35.91
CA ARG A 247 18.88 -5.99 35.37
C ARG A 247 19.30 -6.85 34.16
N PRO A 248 18.89 -8.13 34.10
CA PRO A 248 19.31 -9.04 33.04
C PRO A 248 18.68 -8.70 31.68
N SER A 249 19.24 -9.27 30.61
CA SER A 249 18.57 -9.30 29.31
C SER A 249 17.33 -10.20 29.36
N LEU A 250 16.28 -9.87 28.60
CA LEU A 250 15.07 -10.70 28.56
C LEU A 250 15.32 -12.09 27.97
N ASP A 251 16.32 -12.25 27.09
CA ASP A 251 16.75 -13.58 26.62
C ASP A 251 17.24 -14.45 27.79
N SER A 252 18.08 -13.89 28.67
CA SER A 252 18.55 -14.60 29.88
C SER A 252 17.43 -14.90 30.87
N VAL A 253 16.41 -14.04 30.95
CA VAL A 253 15.23 -14.26 31.80
C VAL A 253 14.36 -15.39 31.24
N LEU A 254 14.20 -15.48 29.93
CA LEU A 254 13.42 -16.54 29.28
C LEU A 254 14.03 -17.94 29.48
N ASP A 255 15.34 -18.03 29.67
CA ASP A 255 16.04 -19.28 29.97
C ASP A 255 15.75 -19.82 31.39
N LEU A 256 15.19 -19.01 32.29
CA LEU A 256 14.83 -19.44 33.65
C LEU A 256 13.54 -20.27 33.70
N PHE A 257 12.77 -20.32 32.62
CA PHE A 257 11.54 -21.12 32.56
C PHE A 257 11.88 -22.59 32.31
N PRO A 258 11.55 -23.51 33.25
CA PRO A 258 11.95 -24.91 33.15
C PRO A 258 11.24 -25.65 32.01
N VAL A 259 10.00 -25.24 31.71
CA VAL A 259 9.20 -25.71 30.58
C VAL A 259 8.69 -24.46 29.86
N LYS A 260 8.96 -24.37 28.55
CA LYS A 260 8.47 -23.27 27.73
C LYS A 260 6.98 -23.48 27.46
N PRO A 261 6.10 -22.57 27.91
CA PRO A 261 4.67 -22.60 27.59
C PRO A 261 4.39 -22.66 26.09
N CYS A 262 3.20 -23.16 25.74
CA CYS A 262 2.76 -23.22 24.35
C CYS A 262 2.70 -21.82 23.74
N ILE A 263 3.17 -21.69 22.50
CA ILE A 263 3.07 -20.44 21.76
C ILE A 263 1.59 -20.15 21.47
N PRO A 264 1.13 -18.89 21.58
CA PRO A 264 -0.20 -18.51 21.16
C PRO A 264 -0.47 -19.00 19.74
N PRO A 265 -1.61 -19.67 19.49
CA PRO A 265 -1.97 -19.99 18.12
C PRO A 265 -2.03 -18.67 17.35
N LYS A 266 -1.27 -18.57 16.25
CA LYS A 266 -1.51 -17.51 15.27
C LYS A 266 -2.97 -17.66 14.89
N ASN A 267 -3.74 -16.56 15.01
CA ASN A 267 -5.17 -16.57 14.71
C ASN A 267 -5.37 -17.31 13.37
N VAL A 268 -6.07 -18.44 13.38
CA VAL A 268 -6.41 -19.23 12.17
C VAL A 268 -7.50 -18.49 11.35
N ASP A 269 -7.63 -17.18 11.58
CA ASP A 269 -8.56 -16.26 10.94
C ASP A 269 -7.85 -15.55 9.77
N PHE A 270 -8.63 -14.82 8.97
CA PHE A 270 -8.09 -13.93 7.93
C PHE A 270 -7.04 -12.95 8.50
N PRO A 271 -6.05 -12.50 7.71
CA PRO A 271 -5.17 -11.41 8.10
C PRO A 271 -5.94 -10.21 8.66
N PRO A 272 -5.41 -9.50 9.67
CA PRO A 272 -6.08 -8.37 10.33
C PRO A 272 -6.58 -7.30 9.37
N GLU A 273 -5.89 -7.08 8.25
CA GLU A 273 -6.30 -6.11 7.24
C GLU A 273 -7.51 -6.57 6.42
N ILE A 274 -7.66 -7.88 6.18
CA ILE A 274 -8.86 -8.46 5.56
C ILE A 274 -10.04 -8.33 6.51
N GLN A 275 -9.81 -8.65 7.78
CA GLN A 275 -10.82 -8.49 8.83
C GLN A 275 -11.28 -7.02 8.92
N LEU A 276 -10.39 -6.04 8.75
CA LEU A 276 -10.75 -4.62 8.79
C LEU A 276 -11.55 -4.20 7.55
N HIS A 277 -11.23 -4.76 6.38
CA HIS A 277 -12.00 -4.52 5.17
C HIS A 277 -13.42 -5.06 5.30
N LEU A 278 -13.55 -6.31 5.78
CA LEU A 278 -14.84 -6.94 6.15
C LEU A 278 -15.67 -6.07 7.09
N TRP A 279 -15.01 -5.49 8.08
CA TRP A 279 -15.64 -4.59 9.03
C TRP A 279 -16.15 -3.31 8.37
N LYS A 280 -15.36 -2.69 7.48
CA LYS A 280 -15.78 -1.48 6.75
C LYS A 280 -16.97 -1.72 5.82
N LEU A 281 -16.99 -2.88 5.13
CA LEU A 281 -18.08 -3.26 4.24
C LEU A 281 -19.43 -3.38 4.94
N CYS A 282 -19.44 -3.63 6.25
CA CYS A 282 -20.66 -3.61 7.08
C CYS A 282 -21.19 -2.17 7.32
N GLY A 283 -20.79 -1.18 6.53
CA GLY A 283 -21.24 0.21 6.61
C GLY A 283 -20.62 0.99 7.77
N LYS A 284 -19.45 0.57 8.24
CA LYS A 284 -18.75 1.14 9.40
C LYS A 284 -17.54 1.95 8.96
N SER A 285 -17.46 3.19 9.43
CA SER A 285 -16.23 4.01 9.35
C SER A 285 -15.72 4.29 10.76
N ILE A 286 -14.41 4.51 10.89
CA ILE A 286 -13.79 4.86 12.18
C ILE A 286 -14.45 6.10 12.77
N GLU A 287 -14.69 7.13 11.94
CA GLU A 287 -15.37 8.36 12.34
C GLU A 287 -16.81 8.13 12.81
N LYS A 288 -17.59 7.36 12.04
CA LYS A 288 -18.98 7.06 12.38
C LYS A 288 -19.06 6.29 13.70
N ASN A 289 -18.14 5.35 13.96
CA ASN A 289 -18.10 4.66 15.24
C ASN A 289 -17.68 5.57 16.41
N ILE A 290 -16.73 6.47 16.19
CA ILE A 290 -16.35 7.48 17.21
C ILE A 290 -17.55 8.37 17.55
N LEU A 291 -18.36 8.74 16.55
CA LEU A 291 -19.55 9.59 16.72
C LEU A 291 -20.76 8.82 17.31
N GLU A 292 -21.02 7.59 16.88
CA GLU A 292 -22.18 6.76 17.30
C GLU A 292 -22.03 6.20 18.72
N SER A 293 -20.79 5.93 19.16
CA SER A 293 -20.55 5.08 20.33
C SER A 293 -20.87 5.70 21.69
N LYS A 294 -21.33 6.96 21.79
CA LYS A 294 -21.63 7.67 23.07
C LYS A 294 -20.80 7.13 24.24
N PHE A 295 -19.48 7.18 24.09
CA PHE A 295 -18.46 6.75 25.05
C PHE A 295 -18.61 5.32 25.58
N ILE A 296 -18.08 4.32 24.86
CA ILE A 296 -17.54 3.14 25.54
C ILE A 296 -16.24 3.58 26.23
N HIS A 297 -16.34 4.00 27.48
CA HIS A 297 -15.20 4.24 28.35
C HIS A 297 -14.59 2.89 28.75
N VAL A 298 -13.43 2.54 28.18
CA VAL A 298 -12.42 1.91 29.02
C VAL A 298 -11.76 3.08 29.74
N SER A 299 -12.28 3.45 30.91
CA SER A 299 -11.57 4.37 31.79
C SER A 299 -10.30 3.65 32.24
N THR A 300 -9.22 3.80 31.49
CA THR A 300 -7.91 3.79 32.13
C THR A 300 -7.95 4.97 33.10
N SER A 301 -8.27 4.72 34.37
CA SER A 301 -8.01 5.63 35.49
C SER A 301 -6.50 5.77 35.71
N SER A 302 -5.74 5.82 34.63
CA SER A 302 -4.31 5.79 34.58
C SER A 302 -3.85 7.22 34.51
N VAL A 303 -3.23 7.67 35.58
CA VAL A 303 -2.60 8.98 35.65
C VAL A 303 -1.38 8.93 34.74
N LEU A 304 -1.50 9.54 33.57
CA LEU A 304 -0.44 9.62 32.57
C LEU A 304 0.29 10.93 32.77
N ILE A 305 1.59 10.84 33.00
CA ILE A 305 2.37 12.00 33.39
C ILE A 305 3.56 12.15 32.47
N ASN A 306 3.75 13.37 31.97
CA ASN A 306 5.00 13.76 31.34
C ASN A 306 6.06 13.91 32.45
N TYR A 307 7.19 13.21 32.35
CA TYR A 307 8.24 13.25 33.38
C TYR A 307 8.77 14.67 33.70
N GLY A 308 8.71 15.61 32.75
CA GLY A 308 9.05 17.01 33.02
C GLY A 308 8.16 17.67 34.08
N GLN A 309 6.89 17.26 34.17
CA GLN A 309 5.93 17.71 35.17
C GLN A 309 6.16 17.02 36.52
N ILE A 310 6.50 15.72 36.55
CA ILE A 310 6.86 14.98 37.78
C ILE A 310 8.05 15.65 38.47
N SER A 311 9.10 15.98 37.71
CA SER A 311 10.33 16.60 38.22
C SER A 311 10.11 17.95 38.92
N ARG A 312 9.15 18.76 38.44
CA ARG A 312 8.79 20.04 39.07
C ARG A 312 7.86 19.86 40.26
N TYR A 313 6.95 18.90 40.18
CA TYR A 313 5.97 18.59 41.20
C TYR A 313 6.61 17.97 42.46
N LEU A 314 7.49 16.97 42.31
CA LEU A 314 8.25 16.36 43.41
C LEU A 314 9.12 17.36 44.17
N LYS A 315 9.51 18.47 43.53
CA LYS A 315 10.28 19.55 44.18
C LYS A 315 9.45 20.47 45.06
N HIS A 316 8.13 20.56 44.86
CA HIS A 316 7.33 21.64 45.46
C HIS A 316 6.14 21.18 46.30
N HIS A 317 5.41 20.11 45.97
CA HIS A 317 4.16 19.77 46.67
C HIS A 317 3.96 18.26 46.87
N GLY A 318 3.80 17.84 48.13
CA GLY A 318 3.58 16.45 48.54
C GLY A 318 2.13 15.96 48.49
N ASN A 319 1.25 16.51 47.62
CA ASN A 319 -0.16 16.09 47.57
C ASN A 319 -0.68 15.79 46.15
N VAL A 320 -0.81 14.50 45.84
CA VAL A 320 -0.89 13.84 44.51
C VAL A 320 -2.25 14.04 43.82
N GLN A 321 -3.08 14.96 44.27
CA GLN A 321 -4.48 15.05 43.82
C GLN A 321 -4.70 15.84 42.51
N ASN A 322 -3.72 16.61 42.03
CA ASN A 322 -3.87 17.52 40.87
C ASN A 322 -3.22 17.06 39.55
N PHE A 323 -2.98 15.75 39.36
CA PHE A 323 -2.46 15.27 38.07
C PHE A 323 -3.51 15.36 36.96
N VAL A 324 -3.07 15.77 35.76
CA VAL A 324 -3.91 15.84 34.57
C VAL A 324 -4.34 14.42 34.19
N LYS A 325 -5.62 14.10 34.39
CA LYS A 325 -6.25 12.96 33.73
C LYS A 325 -6.36 13.30 32.24
N LYS A 326 -5.47 12.77 31.42
CA LYS A 326 -5.74 12.67 29.99
C LYS A 326 -6.51 11.38 29.76
N ASP A 327 -7.77 11.50 29.38
CA ASP A 327 -8.60 10.36 29.04
C ASP A 327 -8.19 9.81 27.68
N TYR A 328 -7.53 8.65 27.66
CA TYR A 328 -7.31 7.90 26.42
C TYR A 328 -8.56 7.09 26.17
N LYS A 329 -9.27 7.43 25.10
CA LYS A 329 -10.47 6.69 24.70
C LYS A 329 -10.04 5.53 23.83
N ILE A 330 -10.10 4.34 24.42
CA ILE A 330 -9.94 3.09 23.71
C ILE A 330 -11.33 2.62 23.31
N PHE A 331 -11.55 2.51 22.00
CA PHE A 331 -12.77 1.93 21.45
C PHE A 331 -12.52 0.45 21.20
N VAL A 332 -13.33 -0.43 21.80
CA VAL A 332 -13.30 -1.88 21.53
C VAL A 332 -14.66 -2.29 21.02
N GLN A 333 -14.72 -2.98 19.89
CA GLN A 333 -15.99 -3.36 19.28
C GLN A 333 -16.20 -4.88 19.27
N PRO A 334 -17.32 -5.36 19.83
CA PRO A 334 -17.91 -6.63 19.48
C PRO A 334 -19.20 -6.37 18.67
N ASP A 335 -19.11 -6.28 17.34
CA ASP A 335 -20.29 -6.10 16.49
C ASP A 335 -20.80 -7.46 16.01
N LYS A 336 -22.06 -7.78 16.35
CA LYS A 336 -22.71 -9.02 15.91
C LYS A 336 -22.74 -9.14 14.38
N ASN A 337 -22.89 -8.03 13.65
CA ASN A 337 -22.92 -8.06 12.18
C ASN A 337 -21.55 -8.40 11.59
N PHE A 338 -20.48 -7.88 12.20
CA PHE A 338 -19.12 -8.25 11.81
C PHE A 338 -18.83 -9.73 12.07
N HIS A 339 -19.28 -10.27 13.20
CA HIS A 339 -19.16 -11.71 13.47
C HIS A 339 -19.93 -12.56 12.47
N LEU A 340 -21.16 -12.18 12.13
CA LEU A 340 -21.96 -12.85 11.11
C LEU A 340 -21.26 -12.82 9.75
N ALA A 341 -20.75 -11.65 9.32
CA ALA A 341 -20.00 -11.53 8.08
C ALA A 341 -18.75 -12.43 8.05
N ARG A 342 -18.05 -12.54 9.19
CA ARG A 342 -16.85 -13.38 9.32
C ARG A 342 -17.17 -14.87 9.28
N GLU A 343 -18.23 -15.32 9.94
CA GLU A 343 -18.66 -16.73 9.87
C GLU A 343 -19.18 -17.08 8.47
N SER A 344 -19.98 -16.22 7.84
CA SER A 344 -20.44 -16.43 6.46
C SER A 344 -19.29 -16.49 5.46
N ALA A 345 -18.25 -15.68 5.64
CA ALA A 345 -17.03 -15.73 4.83
C ALA A 345 -16.31 -17.09 4.95
N ARG A 346 -16.21 -17.62 6.17
CA ARG A 346 -15.61 -18.95 6.42
C ARG A 346 -16.46 -20.07 5.84
N GLU A 347 -17.78 -20.01 6.01
CA GLU A 347 -18.71 -21.00 5.43
C GLU A 347 -18.59 -21.04 3.91
N TYR A 348 -18.51 -19.87 3.26
CA TYR A 348 -18.28 -19.79 1.81
C TYR A 348 -16.96 -20.45 1.38
N LEU A 349 -15.86 -20.17 2.08
CA LEU A 349 -14.57 -20.80 1.79
C LEU A 349 -14.57 -22.31 2.03
N ALA A 350 -15.20 -22.77 3.12
CA ALA A 350 -15.35 -24.19 3.41
C ALA A 350 -16.19 -24.92 2.34
N GLN A 351 -17.21 -24.25 1.81
CA GLN A 351 -18.11 -24.79 0.79
C GLN A 351 -17.52 -24.71 -0.64
N ARG A 352 -16.52 -23.86 -0.89
CA ARG A 352 -15.87 -23.70 -2.20
C ARG A 352 -15.30 -25.02 -2.75
N ASN A 353 -14.87 -25.94 -1.89
CA ASN A 353 -14.40 -27.27 -2.29
C ASN A 353 -15.53 -28.25 -2.69
N MET A 354 -16.80 -27.93 -2.40
CA MET A 354 -17.98 -28.72 -2.76
C MET A 354 -18.78 -28.15 -3.95
N ILE A 355 -18.54 -26.90 -4.36
CA ILE A 355 -19.21 -26.27 -5.51
C ILE A 355 -18.50 -26.68 -6.82
N ARG A 356 -18.48 -27.99 -7.08
CA ARG A 356 -18.44 -28.55 -8.43
C ARG A 356 -19.52 -29.59 -8.69
N TYR A 357 -20.28 -30.01 -7.68
CA TYR A 357 -21.39 -30.93 -7.86
C TYR A 357 -22.47 -30.69 -6.81
N ARG A 358 -23.51 -29.95 -7.19
CA ARG A 358 -24.92 -30.34 -7.10
C ARG A 358 -25.80 -29.11 -7.31
N SER A 359 -26.50 -29.11 -8.44
CA SER A 359 -27.78 -28.43 -8.56
C SER A 359 -28.73 -28.97 -7.49
N GLY A 360 -29.46 -28.07 -6.82
CA GLY A 360 -30.58 -28.45 -5.95
C GLY A 360 -30.54 -27.77 -4.60
N GLN A 361 -31.20 -26.60 -4.54
CA GLN A 361 -31.92 -26.03 -3.39
C GLN A 361 -31.37 -26.31 -1.98
N THR A 362 -30.81 -25.27 -1.35
CA THR A 362 -31.21 -24.83 0.00
C THR A 362 -30.56 -23.49 0.37
N ASN A 363 -31.34 -22.61 1.01
CA ASN A 363 -30.99 -21.33 1.67
C ASN A 363 -30.67 -20.08 0.84
N VAL A 364 -31.47 -19.77 -0.18
CA VAL A 364 -31.37 -18.53 -0.97
C VAL A 364 -31.48 -17.22 -0.13
N ASP A 365 -32.21 -17.22 0.99
CA ASP A 365 -32.50 -15.98 1.76
C ASP A 365 -31.34 -15.47 2.63
N THR A 366 -30.42 -16.33 3.08
CA THR A 366 -29.25 -15.92 3.88
C THR A 366 -28.14 -15.38 2.98
N TYR A 367 -27.98 -15.97 1.78
CA TYR A 367 -27.01 -15.53 0.79
C TYR A 367 -27.41 -14.21 0.13
N GLN A 368 -28.72 -13.93 -0.04
CA GLN A 368 -29.18 -12.69 -0.67
C GLN A 368 -28.96 -11.43 0.18
N LYS A 369 -28.96 -11.52 1.52
CA LYS A 369 -28.69 -10.37 2.39
C LYS A 369 -27.20 -9.99 2.47
N ILE A 370 -26.29 -10.92 2.20
CA ILE A 370 -24.84 -10.71 2.12
C ILE A 370 -24.41 -10.41 0.67
N ALA A 371 -25.13 -10.93 -0.32
CA ALA A 371 -24.92 -10.61 -1.74
C ALA A 371 -25.24 -9.16 -2.10
N ALA A 372 -26.04 -8.46 -1.28
CA ALA A 372 -26.22 -7.01 -1.39
C ALA A 372 -24.99 -6.22 -0.90
N SER A 373 -24.17 -6.79 -0.03
CA SER A 373 -22.86 -6.26 0.36
C SER A 373 -21.76 -6.86 -0.53
N ASP A 374 -21.73 -6.35 -1.76
CA ASP A 374 -20.60 -6.34 -2.70
C ASP A 374 -20.07 -7.68 -3.26
N ASP A 375 -20.29 -7.84 -4.57
CA ASP A 375 -19.54 -8.71 -5.50
C ASP A 375 -18.00 -8.60 -5.33
N ARG A 376 -17.51 -7.46 -4.81
CA ARG A 376 -16.10 -7.20 -4.44
C ARG A 376 -15.58 -8.12 -3.32
N PHE A 377 -16.40 -8.40 -2.31
CA PHE A 377 -16.03 -9.26 -1.19
C PHE A 377 -15.88 -10.72 -1.63
N LEU A 378 -16.86 -11.21 -2.40
CA LEU A 378 -16.86 -12.57 -2.93
C LEU A 378 -15.66 -12.79 -3.86
N LYS A 379 -15.36 -11.81 -4.74
CA LYS A 379 -14.16 -11.80 -5.58
C LYS A 379 -12.88 -11.82 -4.74
N PHE A 380 -12.72 -10.89 -3.81
CA PHE A 380 -11.54 -10.80 -2.93
C PHE A 380 -11.25 -12.12 -2.19
N MET A 381 -12.26 -12.75 -1.59
CA MET A 381 -12.12 -14.02 -0.86
C MET A 381 -11.78 -15.20 -1.79
N THR A 382 -12.32 -15.19 -3.01
CA THR A 382 -11.99 -16.20 -4.02
C THR A 382 -10.51 -16.12 -4.45
N LEU A 383 -9.91 -14.93 -4.31
CA LEU A 383 -8.64 -14.54 -4.90
C LEU A 383 -7.47 -14.54 -3.91
N TYR A 384 -7.73 -14.36 -2.62
CA TYR A 384 -6.73 -14.52 -1.55
C TYR A 384 -6.13 -15.94 -1.51
N GLU A 385 -6.91 -16.97 -1.85
CA GLU A 385 -6.47 -18.38 -1.79
C GLU A 385 -5.98 -18.95 -3.13
N ASP A 386 -6.38 -18.38 -4.28
CA ASP A 386 -6.14 -18.98 -5.60
C ASP A 386 -5.12 -18.17 -6.42
N LYS A 387 -3.83 -18.45 -6.20
CA LYS A 387 -2.70 -17.82 -6.93
C LYS A 387 -2.78 -18.00 -8.46
N THR A 388 -3.54 -18.98 -8.94
CA THR A 388 -3.57 -19.36 -10.35
C THR A 388 -4.55 -18.53 -11.20
N GLN A 389 -5.55 -17.88 -10.60
CA GLN A 389 -6.58 -17.09 -11.30
C GLN A 389 -6.27 -15.59 -11.46
N SER A 390 -5.00 -15.20 -11.29
CA SER A 390 -4.54 -13.81 -11.35
C SER A 390 -4.99 -13.00 -12.59
N ARG A 391 -5.22 -13.63 -13.75
CA ARG A 391 -5.67 -12.92 -14.98
C ARG A 391 -7.13 -12.46 -14.96
N LYS A 392 -8.05 -13.18 -14.31
CA LYS A 392 -9.46 -12.77 -14.17
C LYS A 392 -9.64 -11.72 -13.06
N LEU A 393 -8.70 -11.68 -12.12
CA LEU A 393 -8.63 -10.80 -10.95
C LEU A 393 -8.34 -9.33 -11.29
N LEU A 394 -7.51 -9.03 -12.30
CA LEU A 394 -7.07 -7.65 -12.57
C LEU A 394 -8.12 -6.80 -13.28
N ARG A 395 -9.09 -7.46 -13.93
CA ARG A 395 -10.30 -6.82 -14.45
C ARG A 395 -11.26 -6.34 -13.35
N SER A 396 -10.96 -6.67 -12.09
CA SER A 396 -11.65 -6.16 -10.90
C SER A 396 -10.69 -5.35 -10.04
N ASP A 397 -11.21 -4.30 -9.39
CA ASP A 397 -10.43 -3.40 -8.54
C ASP A 397 -9.71 -4.17 -7.40
N ILE A 398 -8.37 -4.18 -7.41
CA ILE A 398 -7.53 -4.94 -6.47
C ILE A 398 -7.37 -4.12 -5.19
N PRO A 399 -7.65 -4.64 -3.98
CA PRO A 399 -7.39 -3.87 -2.76
C PRO A 399 -5.90 -3.58 -2.55
N ASN A 400 -5.56 -2.34 -2.14
CA ASN A 400 -4.19 -1.87 -1.90
C ASN A 400 -3.36 -2.84 -1.04
N LEU A 401 -4.01 -3.50 -0.08
CA LEU A 401 -3.39 -4.46 0.84
C LEU A 401 -2.68 -5.62 0.14
N VAL A 402 -3.28 -6.18 -0.90
CA VAL A 402 -2.75 -7.36 -1.60
C VAL A 402 -1.94 -6.95 -2.83
N ARG A 403 -2.12 -5.70 -3.28
CA ARG A 403 -1.52 -5.18 -4.50
C ARG A 403 0.00 -5.33 -4.51
N CYS A 404 0.67 -5.01 -3.39
CA CYS A 404 2.12 -5.14 -3.27
C CYS A 404 2.59 -6.59 -3.51
N SER A 405 1.89 -7.57 -2.93
CA SER A 405 2.23 -8.99 -3.12
C SER A 405 2.01 -9.44 -4.57
N LEU A 406 0.89 -9.03 -5.17
CA LEU A 406 0.52 -9.42 -6.54
C LEU A 406 1.47 -8.81 -7.57
N TRP A 407 1.75 -7.51 -7.46
CA TRP A 407 2.69 -6.81 -8.35
C TRP A 407 4.10 -7.39 -8.21
N SER A 408 4.56 -7.69 -6.99
CA SER A 408 5.88 -8.32 -6.81
C SER A 408 5.95 -9.69 -7.47
N GLU A 409 4.92 -10.52 -7.39
CA GLU A 409 4.92 -11.83 -8.06
C GLU A 409 4.93 -11.71 -9.60
N LYS A 410 4.24 -10.72 -10.15
CA LYS A 410 4.09 -10.53 -11.61
C LYS A 410 5.25 -9.81 -12.26
N LEU A 411 5.79 -8.81 -11.57
CA LEU A 411 6.94 -8.06 -12.02
C LEU A 411 8.18 -8.85 -11.64
N THR A 412 8.47 -9.01 -10.35
CA THR A 412 9.83 -9.35 -9.92
C THR A 412 10.21 -10.83 -10.14
N LYS A 413 11.16 -11.06 -11.07
CA LYS A 413 12.18 -12.10 -10.82
C LYS A 413 13.08 -11.59 -9.70
N LYS A 414 12.62 -11.77 -8.45
CA LYS A 414 13.20 -11.22 -7.20
C LYS A 414 14.73 -11.22 -7.17
N THR A 415 15.35 -12.25 -7.73
CA THR A 415 16.81 -12.46 -7.76
C THR A 415 17.62 -11.41 -8.55
N VAL A 416 17.08 -10.84 -9.64
CA VAL A 416 17.83 -9.87 -10.48
C VAL A 416 17.76 -8.47 -9.88
N SER A 417 16.62 -8.09 -9.32
CA SER A 417 16.38 -6.74 -8.82
C SER A 417 17.13 -6.45 -7.52
N THR A 418 17.22 -7.42 -6.60
CA THR A 418 18.01 -7.28 -5.36
C THR A 418 19.51 -7.10 -5.64
N PHE A 419 20.03 -7.80 -6.65
CA PHE A 419 21.41 -7.65 -7.10
C PHE A 419 21.69 -6.26 -7.68
N LEU A 420 20.79 -5.73 -8.52
CA LEU A 420 20.92 -4.40 -9.10
C LEU A 420 20.82 -3.31 -8.03
N PHE A 421 19.90 -3.43 -7.08
CA PHE A 421 19.76 -2.48 -5.97
C PHE A 421 21.04 -2.37 -5.13
N GLY A 422 21.68 -3.51 -4.86
CA GLY A 422 22.92 -3.59 -4.08
C GLY A 422 24.16 -3.06 -4.81
N LYS A 423 24.24 -3.16 -6.15
CA LYS A 423 25.42 -2.73 -6.93
C LYS A 423 25.43 -1.25 -7.32
N CYS A 424 24.28 -0.59 -7.30
CA CYS A 424 24.17 0.82 -7.68
C CYS A 424 24.68 1.73 -6.55
N HIS A 425 25.95 2.15 -6.60
CA HIS A 425 26.59 3.01 -5.60
C HIS A 425 26.97 4.40 -6.12
N SER A 426 26.71 4.70 -7.39
CA SER A 426 27.06 6.00 -7.98
C SER A 426 26.14 7.09 -7.41
N PRO A 427 26.69 8.12 -6.74
CA PRO A 427 25.88 9.22 -6.26
C PRO A 427 25.27 9.99 -7.42
N LEU A 428 24.01 10.43 -7.26
CA LEU A 428 23.33 11.32 -8.20
C LEU A 428 24.18 12.57 -8.49
N ALA A 429 24.18 12.99 -9.75
CA ALA A 429 24.79 14.26 -10.15
C ALA A 429 24.18 15.43 -9.36
N PRO A 430 24.96 16.48 -9.00
CA PRO A 430 24.45 17.61 -8.22
C PRO A 430 23.22 18.30 -8.82
N SER A 431 23.17 18.41 -10.15
CA SER A 431 22.01 18.96 -10.88
C SER A 431 20.74 18.13 -10.68
N CYS A 432 20.84 16.80 -10.82
CA CYS A 432 19.72 15.89 -10.59
C CYS A 432 19.23 15.96 -9.14
N LYS A 433 20.16 16.02 -8.18
CA LYS A 433 19.83 16.14 -6.75
C LYS A 433 19.12 17.46 -6.44
N HIS A 434 19.55 18.55 -7.07
CA HIS A 434 18.87 19.85 -6.94
C HIS A 434 17.46 19.81 -7.52
N GLN A 435 17.29 19.32 -8.74
CA GLN A 435 15.97 19.23 -9.38
C GLN A 435 15.00 18.34 -8.58
N LEU A 436 15.45 17.16 -8.15
CA LEU A 436 14.67 16.27 -7.30
C LEU A 436 14.23 16.93 -5.98
N SER A 437 15.06 17.80 -5.39
CA SER A 437 14.69 18.55 -4.17
C SER A 437 13.58 19.57 -4.39
N LEU A 438 13.39 20.05 -5.63
CA LEU A 438 12.31 20.96 -6.02
C LEU A 438 11.03 20.19 -6.35
N ASP A 439 11.14 18.98 -6.88
CA ASP A 439 10.00 18.20 -7.37
C ASP A 439 9.33 17.37 -6.27
N LEU A 440 10.10 16.76 -5.35
CA LEU A 440 9.56 15.95 -4.26
C LEU A 440 8.49 16.66 -3.39
N PRO A 441 8.64 17.95 -3.02
CA PRO A 441 7.61 18.65 -2.25
C PRO A 441 6.29 18.87 -3.00
N ARG A 442 6.32 18.89 -4.34
CA ARG A 442 5.16 19.12 -5.21
C ARG A 442 4.52 17.82 -5.69
N CYS A 443 5.27 16.72 -5.64
CA CYS A 443 4.88 15.38 -6.05
C CYS A 443 3.60 14.92 -5.32
N HIS A 444 2.49 14.77 -6.04
CA HIS A 444 1.21 14.28 -5.51
C HIS A 444 0.80 14.93 -4.18
N GLN A 445 0.95 16.26 -4.06
CA GLN A 445 0.68 17.03 -2.84
C GLN A 445 -0.74 16.90 -2.26
N TYR A 446 -1.70 16.37 -3.04
CA TYR A 446 -3.04 16.05 -2.57
C TYR A 446 -3.05 14.84 -1.61
N ASP A 447 -2.02 13.97 -1.65
CA ASP A 447 -1.89 12.79 -0.80
C ASP A 447 -0.94 13.09 0.36
N GLU A 448 -1.47 12.98 1.58
CA GLU A 448 -0.74 13.34 2.80
C GLU A 448 0.52 12.48 3.03
N ALA A 449 0.55 11.24 2.52
CA ALA A 449 1.72 10.38 2.63
C ALA A 449 2.91 10.93 1.83
N MET A 450 2.65 11.68 0.76
CA MET A 450 3.67 12.25 -0.13
C MET A 450 4.41 13.44 0.48
N SER A 451 3.81 14.09 1.47
CA SER A 451 4.49 15.10 2.30
C SER A 451 5.39 14.47 3.38
N SER A 452 5.40 13.14 3.53
CA SER A 452 6.26 12.45 4.49
C SER A 452 7.71 12.40 4.05
N ASN A 453 8.62 12.91 4.90
CA ASN A 453 10.07 12.74 4.74
C ASN A 453 10.46 11.26 4.58
N ASN A 454 9.72 10.33 5.18
CA ASN A 454 9.94 8.89 5.02
C ASN A 454 9.58 8.39 3.61
N ILE A 455 8.49 8.89 3.02
CA ILE A 455 8.09 8.51 1.66
C ILE A 455 8.95 9.26 0.63
N GLN A 456 9.18 10.56 0.81
CA GLN A 456 10.05 11.36 -0.06
C GLN A 456 11.48 10.82 -0.11
N SER A 457 12.05 10.41 1.03
CA SER A 457 13.38 9.78 1.05
C SER A 457 13.38 8.43 0.32
N LYS A 458 12.28 7.67 0.35
CA LYS A 458 12.15 6.42 -0.43
C LYS A 458 11.99 6.68 -1.91
N ILE A 459 11.21 7.69 -2.31
CA ILE A 459 11.11 8.11 -3.71
C ILE A 459 12.49 8.52 -4.20
N ALA A 460 13.19 9.38 -3.44
CA ALA A 460 14.54 9.81 -3.78
C ALA A 460 15.50 8.63 -3.92
N LEU A 461 15.47 7.68 -2.98
CA LEU A 461 16.32 6.49 -3.01
C LEU A 461 16.00 5.58 -4.20
N ILE A 462 14.72 5.34 -4.50
CA ILE A 462 14.34 4.53 -5.66
C ILE A 462 14.80 5.21 -6.97
N ILE A 463 14.61 6.52 -7.10
CA ILE A 463 15.08 7.29 -8.26
C ILE A 463 16.59 7.23 -8.39
N GLU A 464 17.33 7.45 -7.31
CA GLU A 464 18.79 7.32 -7.29
C GLU A 464 19.22 5.95 -7.82
N LYS A 465 18.58 4.89 -7.33
CA LYS A 465 18.89 3.52 -7.75
C LYS A 465 18.53 3.28 -9.21
N VAL A 466 17.37 3.75 -9.68
CA VAL A 466 16.94 3.61 -11.09
C VAL A 466 17.93 4.29 -12.03
N LEU A 467 18.30 5.54 -11.74
CA LEU A 467 19.22 6.32 -12.58
C LEU A 467 20.65 5.77 -12.52
N ALA A 468 21.02 5.05 -11.45
CA ALA A 468 22.32 4.41 -11.32
C ALA A 468 22.43 3.04 -12.05
N VAL A 469 21.32 2.43 -12.49
CA VAL A 469 21.37 1.12 -13.20
C VAL A 469 22.03 1.26 -14.57
N ASN A 470 21.78 2.36 -15.28
CA ASN A 470 22.32 2.60 -16.62
C ASN A 470 23.04 3.97 -16.64
N PRO A 471 24.34 4.03 -17.00
CA PRO A 471 25.06 5.29 -17.16
C PRO A 471 24.38 6.30 -18.09
N GLU A 472 23.63 5.83 -19.09
CA GLU A 472 22.85 6.67 -20.00
C GLU A 472 21.65 7.33 -19.31
N TYR A 473 21.13 6.76 -18.22
CA TYR A 473 20.05 7.33 -17.39
C TYR A 473 20.57 8.38 -16.39
N SER A 474 21.72 9.01 -16.66
CA SER A 474 22.35 9.95 -15.72
C SER A 474 21.61 11.30 -15.58
N ALA A 475 20.52 11.52 -16.31
CA ALA A 475 19.71 12.72 -16.25
C ALA A 475 18.36 12.46 -15.55
N TYR A 476 18.05 13.26 -14.52
CA TYR A 476 16.73 13.27 -13.92
C TYR A 476 15.76 14.07 -14.80
N TRP A 477 14.66 13.42 -15.21
CA TRP A 477 13.58 14.06 -15.94
C TRP A 477 12.41 14.37 -14.98
N GLN A 478 11.90 15.60 -15.07
CA GLN A 478 10.75 16.03 -14.29
C GLN A 478 9.53 15.14 -14.60
N GLY A 479 8.88 14.63 -13.55
CA GLY A 479 7.79 13.63 -13.66
C GLY A 479 8.22 12.22 -13.26
N LEU A 480 9.52 11.92 -13.21
CA LEU A 480 10.02 10.63 -12.71
C LEU A 480 9.70 10.42 -11.21
N ASP A 481 9.63 11.50 -10.44
CA ASP A 481 9.11 11.51 -9.07
C ASP A 481 7.66 11.00 -9.00
N SER A 482 6.79 11.53 -9.87
CA SER A 482 5.39 11.13 -9.96
C SER A 482 5.27 9.65 -10.41
N PHE A 483 6.11 9.22 -11.35
CA PHE A 483 6.17 7.82 -11.77
C PHE A 483 6.57 6.87 -10.63
N VAL A 484 7.56 7.25 -9.82
CA VAL A 484 8.10 6.40 -8.73
C VAL A 484 7.21 6.41 -7.48
N ALA A 485 6.50 7.52 -7.24
CA ALA A 485 5.60 7.71 -6.09
C ALA A 485 4.68 6.51 -5.76
N PRO A 486 3.90 5.93 -6.69
CA PRO A 486 3.01 4.81 -6.38
C PRO A 486 3.76 3.59 -5.81
N PHE A 487 4.99 3.33 -6.27
CA PHE A 487 5.81 2.23 -5.78
C PHE A 487 6.38 2.53 -4.39
N ALA A 488 6.88 3.74 -4.16
CA ALA A 488 7.36 4.14 -2.84
C ALA A 488 6.25 4.11 -1.77
N LEU A 489 5.03 4.45 -2.16
CA LEU A 489 3.86 4.43 -1.30
C LEU A 489 3.40 2.99 -0.98
N LEU A 490 3.22 2.14 -1.99
CA LEU A 490 2.79 0.75 -1.82
C LEU A 490 3.84 -0.09 -1.08
N TYR A 491 5.12 0.11 -1.43
CA TYR A 491 6.24 -0.65 -0.88
C TYR A 491 6.98 0.11 0.22
N ALA A 492 6.27 0.93 1.00
CA ALA A 492 6.89 1.73 2.05
C ALA A 492 7.68 0.89 3.07
N ASN A 493 7.32 -0.38 3.28
CA ASN A 493 8.03 -1.27 4.20
C ASN A 493 9.13 -2.12 3.53
N ASP A 494 9.23 -2.09 2.20
CA ASP A 494 10.19 -2.89 1.41
C ASP A 494 10.65 -2.09 0.18
N VAL A 495 11.56 -1.14 0.39
CA VAL A 495 12.02 -0.21 -0.64
C VAL A 495 12.70 -0.93 -1.81
N GLU A 496 13.34 -2.07 -1.54
CA GLU A 496 13.98 -2.89 -2.58
C GLU A 496 12.95 -3.48 -3.54
N ALA A 497 11.84 -4.02 -3.00
CA ALA A 497 10.72 -4.46 -3.81
C ALA A 497 10.06 -3.29 -4.57
N GLY A 498 9.97 -2.12 -3.95
CA GLY A 498 9.50 -0.89 -4.61
C GLY A 498 10.36 -0.49 -5.80
N PHE A 499 11.68 -0.49 -5.63
CA PHE A 499 12.64 -0.28 -6.73
C PHE A 499 12.47 -1.34 -7.82
N ALA A 500 12.38 -2.61 -7.44
CA ALA A 500 12.25 -3.72 -8.37
C ALA A 500 10.98 -3.62 -9.25
N ALA A 501 9.88 -3.16 -8.67
CA ALA A 501 8.63 -2.92 -9.37
C ALA A 501 8.72 -1.70 -10.31
N ALA A 502 9.23 -0.58 -9.80
CA ALA A 502 9.41 0.66 -10.57
C ALA A 502 10.34 0.45 -11.78
N PHE A 503 11.50 -0.18 -11.55
CA PHE A 503 12.48 -0.44 -12.60
C PHE A 503 11.91 -1.31 -13.72
N GLN A 504 11.09 -2.31 -13.40
CA GLN A 504 10.48 -3.16 -14.42
C GLN A 504 9.37 -2.47 -15.21
N MET A 505 8.63 -1.57 -14.57
CA MET A 505 7.70 -0.70 -15.28
C MET A 505 8.43 0.20 -16.27
N ILE A 506 9.60 0.73 -15.89
CA ILE A 506 10.46 1.50 -16.79
C ILE A 506 10.95 0.64 -17.96
N GLU A 507 11.52 -0.53 -17.66
CA GLU A 507 12.03 -1.46 -18.67
C GLU A 507 10.97 -1.92 -19.67
N LYS A 508 9.71 -1.98 -19.24
CA LYS A 508 8.60 -2.43 -20.06
C LYS A 508 7.93 -1.32 -20.85
N PHE A 509 7.58 -0.20 -20.21
CA PHE A 509 6.71 0.82 -20.81
C PHE A 509 7.43 2.08 -21.24
N THR A 510 8.56 2.41 -20.62
CA THR A 510 9.33 3.62 -20.91
C THR A 510 10.82 3.30 -21.15
N PRO A 511 11.15 2.27 -21.96
CA PRO A 511 12.55 1.94 -22.23
C PRO A 511 13.23 3.12 -22.92
N ASP A 512 14.42 3.50 -22.43
CA ASP A 512 15.23 4.59 -22.98
C ASP A 512 14.58 5.99 -22.99
N TYR A 513 13.48 6.19 -22.25
CA TYR A 513 12.86 7.52 -22.13
C TYR A 513 13.70 8.47 -21.27
N PHE A 514 14.43 7.94 -20.28
CA PHE A 514 15.15 8.72 -19.27
C PHE A 514 16.64 8.89 -19.58
N THR A 515 17.04 8.83 -20.86
CA THR A 515 18.45 8.96 -21.26
C THR A 515 18.94 10.42 -21.28
N ARG A 516 20.27 10.61 -21.28
CA ARG A 516 20.93 11.92 -21.22
C ARG A 516 20.86 12.73 -22.51
N HIS A 517 20.88 12.06 -23.66
CA HIS A 517 20.91 12.69 -24.99
C HIS A 517 19.64 12.29 -25.72
N SER A 518 18.75 13.27 -25.94
CA SER A 518 17.49 13.20 -26.70
C SER A 518 16.72 11.89 -26.57
N SER A 519 15.60 11.89 -25.83
CA SER A 519 14.72 10.73 -25.67
C SER A 519 13.98 10.40 -26.97
N HIS A 520 14.71 9.95 -27.99
CA HIS A 520 14.19 9.54 -29.30
C HIS A 520 13.11 8.46 -29.16
N ALA A 521 13.18 7.63 -28.12
CA ALA A 521 12.17 6.65 -27.79
C ALA A 521 10.80 7.28 -27.42
N LEU A 522 10.81 8.37 -26.65
CA LEU A 522 9.60 9.12 -26.31
C LEU A 522 9.08 9.87 -27.53
N GLU A 523 9.98 10.51 -28.29
CA GLU A 523 9.61 11.23 -29.51
C GLU A 523 8.97 10.29 -30.54
N GLU A 524 9.56 9.12 -30.79
CA GLU A 524 8.99 8.06 -31.62
C GLU A 524 7.59 7.67 -31.14
N SER A 525 7.43 7.48 -29.83
CA SER A 525 6.13 7.09 -29.25
C SER A 525 5.08 8.18 -29.40
N LEU A 526 5.45 9.46 -29.30
CA LEU A 526 4.54 10.60 -29.52
C LEU A 526 4.17 10.76 -30.99
N LYS A 527 5.13 10.58 -31.91
CA LYS A 527 4.88 10.57 -33.37
C LYS A 527 3.95 9.42 -33.75
N LEU A 528 4.21 8.22 -33.21
CA LEU A 528 3.32 7.08 -33.39
C LEU A 528 1.94 7.32 -32.80
N PHE A 529 1.86 7.95 -31.62
CA PHE A 529 0.59 8.31 -31.01
C PHE A 529 -0.21 9.26 -31.91
N ALA A 530 0.42 10.24 -32.56
CA ALA A 530 -0.24 11.11 -33.54
C ALA A 530 -0.84 10.33 -34.72
N LYS A 531 -0.09 9.35 -35.24
CA LYS A 531 -0.55 8.45 -36.31
C LYS A 531 -1.74 7.60 -35.86
N LEU A 532 -1.66 7.05 -34.65
CA LEU A 532 -2.72 6.22 -34.07
C LEU A 532 -4.00 7.00 -33.76
N ILE A 533 -3.89 8.29 -33.39
CA ILE A 533 -5.07 9.16 -33.24
C ILE A 533 -5.79 9.28 -34.59
N SER A 534 -5.06 9.60 -35.66
CA SER A 534 -5.63 9.70 -37.01
C SER A 534 -6.19 8.37 -37.52
N TYR A 535 -5.53 7.25 -37.17
CA TYR A 535 -6.03 5.91 -37.45
C TYR A 535 -7.35 5.62 -36.73
N ASN A 536 -7.45 5.98 -35.45
CA ASN A 536 -8.61 5.63 -34.64
C ASN A 536 -9.83 6.53 -34.92
N ASN A 537 -9.58 7.84 -35.05
CA ASN A 537 -10.57 8.88 -35.23
C ASN A 537 -9.94 10.01 -36.06
N SER A 538 -10.09 9.91 -37.37
CA SER A 538 -9.50 10.83 -38.36
C SER A 538 -10.02 12.26 -38.21
N ALA A 539 -11.29 12.44 -37.85
CA ALA A 539 -11.89 13.74 -37.56
C ALA A 539 -11.21 14.43 -36.37
N LEU A 540 -11.02 13.70 -35.26
CA LEU A 540 -10.30 14.21 -34.10
C LEU A 540 -8.82 14.49 -34.44
N GLY A 541 -8.18 13.58 -35.17
CA GLY A 541 -6.80 13.76 -35.63
C GLY A 541 -6.61 15.00 -36.49
N TYR A 542 -7.53 15.26 -37.42
CA TYR A 542 -7.57 16.47 -38.23
C TYR A 542 -7.77 17.72 -37.38
N PHE A 543 -8.80 17.72 -36.52
CA PHE A 543 -9.08 18.83 -35.61
C PHE A 543 -7.86 19.22 -34.74
N LEU A 544 -7.18 18.24 -34.15
CA LEU A 544 -6.00 18.49 -33.32
C LEU A 544 -4.86 19.11 -34.13
N ARG A 545 -4.61 18.64 -35.36
CA ARG A 545 -3.59 19.22 -36.24
C ARG A 545 -3.90 20.64 -36.67
N GLU A 546 -5.13 20.90 -37.11
CA GLU A 546 -5.57 22.25 -37.51
C GLU A 546 -5.43 23.25 -36.37
N ASN A 547 -5.64 22.81 -35.13
CA ASN A 547 -5.46 23.63 -33.93
C ASN A 547 -4.02 23.63 -33.38
N SER A 548 -3.04 23.07 -34.09
CA SER A 548 -1.63 22.95 -33.65
C SER A 548 -1.43 22.18 -32.33
N LEU A 549 -2.38 21.32 -31.96
CA LEU A 549 -2.37 20.46 -30.77
C LEU A 549 -1.70 19.12 -31.10
N THR A 550 -0.37 19.13 -31.25
CA THR A 550 0.37 17.89 -31.48
C THR A 550 0.55 17.11 -30.17
N PRO A 551 0.64 15.76 -30.18
CA PRO A 551 0.86 14.99 -28.95
C PRO A 551 2.05 15.44 -28.10
N SER A 552 3.11 15.96 -28.71
CA SER A 552 4.26 16.53 -27.99
C SER A 552 3.91 17.73 -27.11
N THR A 553 2.78 18.40 -27.35
CA THR A 553 2.31 19.54 -26.54
C THR A 553 1.53 19.15 -25.29
N PHE A 554 0.84 17.99 -25.30
CA PHE A 554 -0.07 17.61 -24.20
C PHE A 554 0.17 16.21 -23.62
N ALA A 555 0.68 15.26 -24.40
CA ALA A 555 0.79 13.85 -24.02
C ALA A 555 2.17 13.44 -23.45
N VAL A 556 3.14 14.35 -23.40
CA VAL A 556 4.44 14.12 -22.73
C VAL A 556 4.24 13.59 -21.30
N PRO A 557 3.50 14.26 -20.39
CA PRO A 557 3.28 13.74 -19.04
C PRO A 557 2.52 12.41 -19.02
N TRP A 558 1.71 12.10 -20.04
CA TRP A 558 0.95 10.86 -20.13
C TRP A 558 1.88 9.68 -20.39
N LEU A 559 2.69 9.76 -21.44
CA LEU A 559 3.55 8.64 -21.84
C LEU A 559 4.83 8.57 -20.98
N LEU A 560 5.45 9.71 -20.64
CA LEU A 560 6.66 9.74 -19.82
C LEU A 560 6.45 9.13 -18.43
N THR A 561 5.28 9.40 -17.82
CA THR A 561 4.99 8.96 -16.45
C THR A 561 3.98 7.81 -16.40
N CYS A 562 3.62 7.22 -17.54
CA CYS A 562 2.51 6.24 -17.63
C CYS A 562 1.24 6.76 -16.93
N PHE A 563 0.90 8.03 -17.14
CA PHE A 563 -0.21 8.76 -16.52
C PHE A 563 -0.13 8.97 -15.01
N ALA A 564 0.99 8.64 -14.36
CA ALA A 564 1.16 8.84 -12.92
C ALA A 564 1.07 10.33 -12.54
N HIS A 565 1.57 11.24 -13.38
CA HIS A 565 1.42 12.68 -13.13
C HIS A 565 -0.01 13.20 -13.34
N VAL A 566 -0.88 12.43 -14.00
CA VAL A 566 -2.20 12.86 -14.45
C VAL A 566 -3.31 12.36 -13.53
N PHE A 567 -3.31 11.06 -13.22
CA PHE A 567 -4.37 10.45 -12.41
C PHE A 567 -4.02 10.41 -10.92
N PRO A 568 -4.99 10.64 -10.02
CA PRO A 568 -4.79 10.43 -8.60
C PRO A 568 -4.58 8.94 -8.28
N PHE A 569 -3.92 8.64 -7.15
CA PHE A 569 -3.55 7.26 -6.79
C PHE A 569 -4.72 6.27 -6.80
N SER A 570 -5.90 6.70 -6.34
CA SER A 570 -7.11 5.86 -6.34
C SER A 570 -7.48 5.33 -7.73
N LYS A 571 -7.22 6.11 -8.78
CA LYS A 571 -7.44 5.76 -10.19
C LYS A 571 -6.20 5.08 -10.79
N LEU A 572 -5.02 5.66 -10.54
CA LEU A 572 -3.74 5.21 -11.10
C LEU A 572 -3.44 3.74 -10.77
N PHE A 573 -3.70 3.30 -9.53
CA PHE A 573 -3.40 1.91 -9.18
C PHE A 573 -4.19 0.90 -10.01
N ARG A 574 -5.46 1.19 -10.31
CA ARG A 574 -6.30 0.34 -11.16
C ARG A 574 -5.84 0.34 -12.61
N ILE A 575 -5.36 1.49 -13.10
CA ILE A 575 -4.73 1.57 -14.44
C ILE A 575 -3.47 0.69 -14.49
N PHE A 576 -2.62 0.78 -13.47
CA PHE A 576 -1.40 -0.02 -13.38
C PHE A 576 -1.71 -1.51 -13.26
N ASP A 577 -2.72 -1.90 -12.47
CA ASP A 577 -3.19 -3.27 -12.34
C ASP A 577 -3.42 -3.92 -13.72
N GLU A 578 -4.10 -3.23 -14.64
CA GLU A 578 -4.29 -3.70 -16.02
C GLU A 578 -3.01 -3.68 -16.87
N MET A 579 -2.22 -2.61 -16.79
CA MET A 579 -1.00 -2.45 -17.58
C MET A 579 -0.05 -3.65 -17.45
N PHE A 580 0.14 -4.21 -16.25
CA PHE A 580 1.13 -5.27 -16.02
C PHE A 580 1.03 -6.49 -16.94
N HIS A 581 -0.15 -6.80 -17.48
CA HIS A 581 -0.37 -7.98 -18.31
C HIS A 581 -0.51 -7.69 -19.80
N ARG A 582 -0.55 -6.40 -20.16
CA ARG A 582 -0.66 -5.95 -21.54
C ARG A 582 0.72 -5.79 -22.16
N ALA A 583 0.78 -5.70 -23.49
CA ALA A 583 2.02 -5.39 -24.19
C ALA A 583 2.54 -3.97 -23.85
N SER A 584 3.80 -3.70 -24.15
CA SER A 584 4.47 -2.42 -23.85
C SER A 584 3.77 -1.18 -24.45
N PHE A 585 2.93 -1.36 -25.48
CA PHE A 585 2.20 -0.28 -26.15
C PHE A 585 0.88 0.11 -25.49
N PHE A 586 0.45 -0.59 -24.43
CA PHE A 586 -0.83 -0.31 -23.78
C PHE A 586 -1.02 1.14 -23.28
N PRO A 587 0.03 1.88 -22.83
CA PRO A 587 -0.11 3.31 -22.55
C PRO A 587 -0.65 4.12 -23.73
N LEU A 588 -0.33 3.74 -24.97
CA LEU A 588 -0.87 4.38 -26.18
C LEU A 588 -2.37 4.09 -26.31
N CYS A 589 -2.82 2.87 -26.02
CA CYS A 589 -4.24 2.51 -25.99
C CYS A 589 -5.02 3.32 -24.94
N ILE A 590 -4.44 3.51 -23.74
CA ILE A 590 -5.02 4.36 -22.69
C ILE A 590 -5.11 5.81 -23.19
N GLY A 591 -4.07 6.33 -23.83
CA GLY A 591 -4.06 7.67 -24.40
C GLY A 591 -5.14 7.87 -25.47
N LEU A 592 -5.32 6.90 -26.35
CA LEU A 592 -6.39 6.92 -27.36
C LEU A 592 -7.77 6.88 -26.69
N ALA A 593 -7.95 6.05 -25.66
CA ALA A 593 -9.20 5.97 -24.92
C ALA A 593 -9.54 7.28 -24.19
N VAL A 594 -8.55 7.97 -23.61
CA VAL A 594 -8.72 9.30 -23.00
C VAL A 594 -9.24 10.29 -24.04
N LEU A 595 -8.62 10.32 -25.23
CA LEU A 595 -9.01 11.22 -26.31
C LEU A 595 -10.39 10.88 -26.86
N GLU A 596 -10.71 9.61 -27.03
CA GLU A 596 -12.00 9.16 -27.55
C GLU A 596 -13.15 9.51 -26.59
N LEU A 597 -12.96 9.30 -25.29
CA LEU A 597 -13.95 9.67 -24.27
C LEU A 597 -14.15 11.18 -24.15
N SER A 598 -13.15 11.97 -24.54
CA SER A 598 -13.20 13.43 -24.50
C SER A 598 -13.46 14.04 -25.88
N ALA A 599 -13.67 13.23 -26.92
CA ALA A 599 -13.63 13.68 -28.32
C ALA A 599 -14.72 14.70 -28.64
N THR A 600 -15.92 14.51 -28.10
CA THR A 600 -17.06 15.43 -28.28
C THR A 600 -16.74 16.80 -27.69
N GLU A 601 -16.33 16.84 -26.42
CA GLU A 601 -15.95 18.08 -25.74
C GLU A 601 -14.74 18.76 -26.40
N LEU A 602 -13.78 17.99 -26.91
CA LEU A 602 -12.62 18.52 -27.63
C LEU A 602 -13.00 19.14 -28.97
N MET A 603 -13.85 18.49 -29.77
CA MET A 603 -14.26 19.00 -31.07
C MET A 603 -15.23 20.18 -30.97
N ASP A 604 -15.99 20.28 -29.86
CA ASP A 604 -16.83 21.44 -29.55
C ASP A 604 -16.01 22.65 -29.09
N ALA A 605 -14.76 22.45 -28.64
CA ALA A 605 -13.87 23.54 -28.28
C ALA A 605 -13.49 24.35 -29.53
N MET A 606 -13.92 25.62 -29.58
CA MET A 606 -13.75 26.43 -30.79
C MET A 606 -12.30 26.90 -31.01
N LYS A 607 -11.43 26.79 -29.98
CA LYS A 607 -10.03 27.26 -29.98
C LYS A 607 -9.12 26.36 -29.14
N GLY A 608 -7.82 26.35 -29.47
CA GLY A 608 -6.80 25.55 -28.77
C GLY A 608 -6.76 25.74 -27.24
N ASP A 609 -6.94 26.94 -26.71
CA ASP A 609 -6.93 27.20 -25.25
C ASP A 609 -8.09 26.49 -24.51
N GLU A 610 -9.23 26.32 -25.16
CA GLU A 610 -10.38 25.59 -24.61
C GLU A 610 -10.10 24.07 -24.64
N ALA A 611 -9.48 23.58 -25.71
CA ALA A 611 -9.06 22.19 -25.81
C ALA A 611 -8.03 21.80 -24.73
N PHE A 612 -7.07 22.67 -24.40
CA PHE A 612 -6.13 22.44 -23.29
C PHE A 612 -6.83 22.33 -21.93
N LYS A 613 -7.95 23.03 -21.71
CA LYS A 613 -8.74 22.87 -20.47
C LYS A 613 -9.40 21.49 -20.40
N VAL A 614 -9.96 21.02 -21.51
CA VAL A 614 -10.53 19.67 -21.60
C VAL A 614 -9.45 18.62 -21.33
N LEU A 615 -8.27 18.75 -21.97
CA LEU A 615 -7.12 17.87 -21.75
C LEU A 615 -6.55 17.95 -20.31
N GLY A 616 -6.76 19.07 -19.61
CA GLY A 616 -6.40 19.22 -18.19
C GLY A 616 -7.33 18.44 -17.25
N ASN A 617 -8.59 18.25 -17.63
CA ASN A 617 -9.61 17.57 -16.83
C ASN A 617 -9.62 16.04 -17.00
N VAL A 618 -8.64 15.48 -17.70
CA VAL A 618 -8.51 14.02 -17.93
C VAL A 618 -8.56 13.20 -16.64
N SER A 619 -8.08 13.77 -15.53
CA SER A 619 -8.08 13.12 -14.22
C SER A 619 -9.50 12.81 -13.67
N ASP A 620 -10.55 13.46 -14.20
CA ASP A 620 -11.93 13.29 -13.77
C ASP A 620 -12.63 12.08 -14.39
N LEU A 621 -12.10 11.54 -15.50
CA LEU A 621 -12.66 10.38 -16.21
C LEU A 621 -12.89 9.15 -15.31
N ASP A 622 -13.98 8.42 -15.53
CA ASP A 622 -14.23 7.14 -14.85
C ASP A 622 -13.26 6.07 -15.36
N VAL A 623 -12.50 5.47 -14.44
CA VAL A 623 -11.47 4.48 -14.79
C VAL A 623 -12.07 3.19 -15.34
N GLY A 624 -13.28 2.82 -14.94
CA GLY A 624 -13.94 1.64 -15.47
C GLY A 624 -14.28 1.78 -16.95
N THR A 625 -14.89 2.90 -17.32
CA THR A 625 -15.18 3.22 -18.72
C THR A 625 -13.89 3.43 -19.52
N LEU A 626 -12.88 4.10 -18.95
CA LEU A 626 -11.57 4.30 -19.58
C LEU A 626 -10.90 2.98 -19.94
N LEU A 627 -10.79 2.06 -18.99
CA LEU A 627 -10.14 0.77 -19.21
C LEU A 627 -10.93 -0.11 -20.18
N LYS A 628 -12.26 -0.05 -20.15
CA LYS A 628 -13.09 -0.76 -21.13
C LYS A 628 -12.82 -0.26 -22.56
N MET A 629 -12.77 1.06 -22.76
CA MET A 629 -12.45 1.65 -24.06
C MET A 629 -11.02 1.31 -24.50
N ALA A 630 -10.05 1.37 -23.59
CA ALA A 630 -8.66 0.99 -23.89
C ALA A 630 -8.54 -0.48 -24.28
N ASP A 631 -9.32 -1.37 -23.65
CA ASP A 631 -9.39 -2.79 -24.01
C ASP A 631 -9.99 -3.01 -25.40
N GLU A 632 -11.08 -2.31 -25.74
CA GLU A 632 -11.68 -2.36 -27.07
C GLU A 632 -10.68 -1.89 -28.14
N ILE A 633 -9.95 -0.80 -27.89
CA ILE A 633 -8.89 -0.29 -28.78
C ILE A 633 -7.75 -1.30 -28.93
N TYR A 634 -7.31 -1.91 -27.82
CA TYR A 634 -6.24 -2.93 -27.81
C TYR A 634 -6.62 -4.17 -28.64
N GLU A 635 -7.90 -4.52 -28.71
CA GLU A 635 -8.39 -5.65 -29.51
C GLU A 635 -8.64 -5.29 -30.98
N GLN A 636 -8.97 -4.03 -31.29
CA GLN A 636 -9.32 -3.59 -32.64
C GLN A 636 -8.12 -3.18 -33.50
N ILE A 637 -7.05 -2.64 -32.90
CA ILE A 637 -5.89 -2.16 -33.65
C ILE A 637 -4.87 -3.30 -33.79
N PRO A 638 -4.43 -3.65 -35.02
CA PRO A 638 -3.39 -4.67 -35.23
C PRO A 638 -2.11 -4.35 -34.46
N CYS A 639 -1.49 -5.37 -33.86
CA CYS A 639 -0.35 -5.18 -32.96
C CYS A 639 0.87 -4.59 -33.67
N SER A 640 1.09 -4.94 -34.94
CA SER A 640 2.17 -4.37 -35.76
C SER A 640 2.03 -2.86 -36.00
N CYS A 641 0.83 -2.28 -35.88
CA CYS A 641 0.63 -0.83 -35.92
C CYS A 641 1.21 -0.10 -34.70
N PHE A 642 1.57 -0.81 -33.63
CA PHE A 642 2.18 -0.23 -32.42
C PHE A 642 3.71 -0.40 -32.35
N TYR A 643 4.32 -0.83 -33.45
CA TYR A 643 5.76 -1.03 -33.50
C TYR A 643 6.54 0.23 -33.19
N ARG A 644 7.59 0.06 -32.40
CA ARG A 644 8.53 1.09 -31.96
C ARG A 644 9.92 0.48 -31.96
N LYS A 645 10.90 1.17 -32.54
CA LYS A 645 12.29 0.71 -32.61
C LYS A 645 12.92 0.54 -31.23
N TYR A 646 12.56 1.43 -30.30
CA TYR A 646 13.14 1.44 -28.95
C TYR A 646 12.39 0.55 -27.95
N ALA A 647 11.30 -0.11 -28.36
CA ALA A 647 10.59 -1.05 -27.50
C ALA A 647 11.37 -2.37 -27.36
N LYS A 648 11.39 -2.95 -26.15
CA LYS A 648 12.09 -4.22 -25.91
C LYS A 648 11.23 -5.40 -26.35
N GLN A 649 11.76 -6.22 -27.26
CA GLN A 649 11.04 -7.35 -27.88
C GLN A 649 10.48 -8.38 -26.89
N ASN A 650 11.09 -8.55 -25.72
CA ASN A 650 10.61 -9.49 -24.70
C ASN A 650 9.27 -9.08 -24.07
N TRP A 651 8.83 -7.84 -24.28
CA TRP A 651 7.55 -7.30 -23.80
C TRP A 651 6.53 -7.09 -24.92
N GLU A 652 6.89 -7.43 -26.15
CA GLU A 652 5.99 -7.43 -27.31
C GLU A 652 5.27 -8.77 -27.44
N LEU A 653 4.13 -8.77 -28.12
CA LEU A 653 3.54 -10.01 -28.63
C LEU A 653 4.53 -10.63 -29.63
N SER A 654 4.53 -11.96 -29.74
CA SER A 654 5.49 -12.72 -30.55
C SER A 654 5.23 -12.57 -32.06
N PHE A 655 5.40 -11.36 -32.59
CA PHE A 655 5.35 -11.08 -34.02
C PHE A 655 6.72 -10.55 -34.47
N LYS A 656 7.31 -11.18 -35.48
CA LYS A 656 8.56 -10.74 -36.09
C LYS A 656 8.21 -9.67 -37.10
N VAL A 657 8.47 -8.42 -36.76
CA VAL A 657 8.21 -7.30 -37.67
C VAL A 657 9.42 -7.08 -38.55
N HIS A 658 9.18 -7.03 -39.85
CA HIS A 658 10.19 -6.67 -40.83
C HIS A 658 9.85 -5.31 -41.42
N TYR A 659 10.13 -4.22 -40.69
CA TYR A 659 9.94 -2.87 -41.23
C TYR A 659 11.15 -2.40 -42.05
N SER A 660 10.90 -1.78 -43.20
CA SER A 660 11.87 -0.98 -43.93
C SER A 660 12.29 0.24 -43.09
N GLU A 661 13.61 0.49 -42.97
CA GLU A 661 14.21 1.44 -42.01
C GLU A 661 13.82 2.92 -42.18
N ILE A 662 13.00 3.26 -43.17
CA ILE A 662 12.63 4.65 -43.48
C ILE A 662 11.16 4.87 -43.13
N GLU A 663 10.91 5.40 -41.93
CA GLU A 663 9.67 6.12 -41.63
C GLU A 663 9.86 7.58 -42.05
N SER A 664 8.98 8.07 -42.92
CA SER A 664 8.87 9.51 -43.17
C SER A 664 8.10 10.15 -42.01
N ASP A 665 8.64 11.25 -41.48
CA ASP A 665 7.96 12.07 -40.46
C ASP A 665 6.62 12.65 -40.98
N ASP A 666 6.47 12.74 -42.31
CA ASP A 666 5.28 13.31 -42.97
C ASP A 666 4.11 12.33 -43.08
N LEU A 667 4.29 11.04 -42.76
CA LEU A 667 3.22 10.05 -42.85
C LEU A 667 2.23 10.18 -41.67
N LEU A 668 0.96 10.44 -41.97
CA LEU A 668 -0.08 10.69 -40.95
C LEU A 668 -0.71 9.43 -40.35
N VAL A 669 -0.41 8.25 -40.90
CA VAL A 669 -1.04 6.97 -40.54
C VAL A 669 0.01 5.92 -40.14
N PRO A 670 -0.34 4.90 -39.35
CA PRO A 670 0.60 3.87 -38.96
C PRO A 670 0.94 2.94 -40.14
N LYS A 671 2.13 2.34 -40.11
CA LYS A 671 2.46 1.19 -40.95
C LYS A 671 1.89 -0.09 -40.32
N ILE A 672 1.67 -1.11 -41.13
CA ILE A 672 1.25 -2.44 -40.70
C ILE A 672 2.13 -3.51 -41.36
N ASP A 673 2.42 -4.58 -40.62
CA ASP A 673 3.12 -5.73 -41.17
C ASP A 673 2.19 -6.49 -42.15
N PRO A 674 2.69 -6.94 -43.33
CA PRO A 674 1.87 -7.64 -44.30
C PRO A 674 1.14 -8.88 -43.75
N THR A 675 1.76 -9.61 -42.82
CA THR A 675 1.18 -10.82 -42.21
C THR A 675 0.01 -10.48 -41.30
N ASP A 676 0.16 -9.40 -40.51
CA ASP A 676 -0.88 -8.88 -39.62
C ASP A 676 -2.03 -8.30 -40.45
N PHE A 677 -1.72 -7.53 -41.50
CA PHE A 677 -2.73 -7.02 -42.42
C PHE A 677 -3.51 -8.14 -43.10
N TYR A 678 -2.83 -9.15 -43.63
CA TYR A 678 -3.46 -10.30 -44.29
C TYR A 678 -4.38 -11.06 -43.32
N SER A 679 -3.93 -11.28 -42.09
CA SER A 679 -4.73 -11.92 -41.05
C SER A 679 -6.01 -11.16 -40.73
N TYR A 680 -5.96 -9.83 -40.75
CA TYR A 680 -7.13 -8.95 -40.62
C TYR A 680 -7.99 -8.91 -41.89
N PHE A 681 -7.36 -8.87 -43.08
CA PHE A 681 -8.01 -8.82 -44.38
C PHE A 681 -8.91 -10.03 -44.62
N ILE A 682 -8.45 -11.23 -44.27
CA ILE A 682 -9.26 -12.45 -44.36
C ILE A 682 -10.44 -12.42 -43.38
N LYS A 683 -10.24 -11.92 -42.16
CA LYS A 683 -11.22 -12.05 -41.07
C LYS A 683 -12.30 -10.98 -41.05
N ASN A 684 -12.01 -9.75 -41.48
CA ASN A 684 -12.81 -8.57 -41.15
C ASN A 684 -13.31 -7.75 -42.36
N ASP A 685 -13.31 -8.31 -43.57
CA ASP A 685 -13.73 -7.62 -44.81
C ASP A 685 -13.01 -6.26 -45.03
N SER A 686 -11.72 -6.21 -44.69
CA SER A 686 -10.86 -5.05 -44.90
C SER A 686 -10.73 -4.70 -46.39
N ILE A 687 -10.36 -3.45 -46.67
CA ILE A 687 -10.15 -2.95 -48.03
C ILE A 687 -8.65 -2.83 -48.27
N LEU A 688 -8.21 -3.31 -49.42
CA LEU A 688 -6.85 -3.11 -49.89
C LEU A 688 -6.83 -2.14 -51.06
N ILE A 689 -5.99 -1.12 -51.01
CA ILE A 689 -5.73 -0.20 -52.10
C ILE A 689 -4.38 -0.54 -52.72
N VAL A 690 -4.36 -0.82 -54.01
CA VAL A 690 -3.15 -1.17 -54.77
C VAL A 690 -2.84 -0.06 -55.76
N LEU A 691 -1.75 0.67 -55.49
CA LEU A 691 -1.23 1.72 -56.35
C LEU A 691 -0.47 1.13 -57.54
N GLY A 692 -0.89 1.47 -58.76
CA GLY A 692 -0.25 1.02 -60.01
C GLY A 692 -0.69 -0.36 -60.53
N GLY A 693 -1.66 -1.01 -59.87
CA GLY A 693 -2.17 -2.34 -60.24
C GLY A 693 -3.54 -2.31 -60.96
N LYS A 694 -3.92 -3.46 -61.54
CA LYS A 694 -5.30 -3.72 -62.02
C LYS A 694 -5.89 -4.86 -61.20
N SER A 695 -7.13 -4.71 -60.72
CA SER A 695 -7.86 -5.78 -60.01
C SER A 695 -9.33 -5.80 -60.41
N THR A 696 -9.93 -6.99 -60.36
CA THR A 696 -11.37 -7.23 -60.54
C THR A 696 -12.10 -7.53 -59.23
N ASP A 697 -11.37 -7.65 -58.11
CA ASP A 697 -11.97 -7.84 -56.78
C ASP A 697 -12.46 -6.50 -56.22
N PHE A 698 -13.71 -6.43 -55.78
CA PHE A 698 -14.28 -5.23 -55.17
C PHE A 698 -13.65 -4.88 -53.80
N ARG A 699 -12.97 -5.82 -53.13
CA ARG A 699 -12.18 -5.57 -51.91
C ARG A 699 -10.82 -4.96 -52.19
N ILE A 700 -10.38 -5.00 -53.45
CA ILE A 700 -9.12 -4.44 -53.91
C ILE A 700 -9.43 -3.24 -54.80
N VAL A 701 -9.13 -2.04 -54.33
CA VAL A 701 -9.33 -0.81 -55.10
C VAL A 701 -8.04 -0.49 -55.84
N PRO A 702 -7.96 -0.72 -57.17
CA PRO A 702 -6.81 -0.28 -57.95
C PRO A 702 -6.85 1.24 -58.09
N VAL A 703 -5.71 1.90 -57.86
CA VAL A 703 -5.56 3.35 -58.04
C VAL A 703 -4.30 3.59 -58.86
N VAL A 704 -4.40 4.40 -59.91
CA VAL A 704 -3.28 4.64 -60.85
C VAL A 704 -2.40 5.81 -60.40
N GLU A 705 -3.01 6.82 -59.78
CA GLU A 705 -2.37 8.05 -59.29
C GLU A 705 -2.36 8.10 -57.76
N ASP A 706 -1.61 9.02 -57.17
CA ASP A 706 -1.55 9.24 -55.71
C ASP A 706 -2.69 10.11 -55.15
N VAL A 707 -3.66 10.44 -56.01
CA VAL A 707 -4.89 11.17 -55.69
C VAL A 707 -6.07 10.40 -56.27
N LEU A 708 -7.14 10.25 -55.50
CA LEU A 708 -8.38 9.67 -56.01
C LEU A 708 -9.11 10.70 -56.88
N SER A 709 -9.49 10.31 -58.10
CA SER A 709 -10.46 11.07 -58.88
C SER A 709 -11.82 11.14 -58.17
N GLU A 710 -12.65 12.14 -58.47
CA GLU A 710 -13.99 12.29 -57.87
C GLU A 710 -14.86 11.02 -58.04
N THR A 711 -14.69 10.31 -59.15
CA THR A 711 -15.34 9.02 -59.42
C THR A 711 -14.83 7.89 -58.53
N GLU A 712 -13.53 7.82 -58.30
CA GLU A 712 -12.91 6.81 -57.43
C GLU A 712 -13.22 7.09 -55.97
N GLU A 713 -13.25 8.35 -55.55
CA GLU A 713 -13.63 8.76 -54.20
C GLU A 713 -15.08 8.38 -53.89
N ARG A 714 -16.02 8.65 -54.80
CA ARG A 714 -17.42 8.22 -54.64
C ARG A 714 -17.56 6.70 -54.56
N LYS A 715 -16.79 5.97 -55.36
CA LYS A 715 -16.75 4.50 -55.35
C LYS A 715 -16.11 3.97 -54.06
N PHE A 716 -15.05 4.59 -53.58
CA PHE A 716 -14.42 4.25 -52.32
C PHE A 716 -15.38 4.49 -51.15
N LYS A 717 -16.02 5.67 -51.09
CA LYS A 717 -17.02 6.03 -50.07
C LYS A 717 -18.23 5.11 -50.06
N SER A 718 -18.64 4.53 -51.19
CA SER A 718 -19.76 3.58 -51.23
C SER A 718 -19.40 2.19 -50.68
N ILE A 719 -18.11 1.83 -50.66
CA ILE A 719 -17.61 0.53 -50.20
C ILE A 719 -17.06 0.61 -48.76
N TYR A 720 -16.53 1.78 -48.40
CA TYR A 720 -15.95 2.07 -47.10
C TYR A 720 -17.02 2.17 -46.01
N SER A 721 -16.77 1.49 -44.91
CA SER A 721 -17.53 1.63 -43.67
C SER A 721 -16.52 1.89 -42.55
N THR A 722 -16.90 2.69 -41.55
CA THR A 722 -16.04 3.08 -40.42
C THR A 722 -15.46 1.91 -39.60
N LYS A 723 -15.91 0.67 -39.84
CA LYS A 723 -15.40 -0.55 -39.19
C LYS A 723 -14.32 -1.30 -39.99
N LYS A 724 -14.05 -0.93 -41.24
CA LYS A 724 -13.09 -1.64 -42.11
C LYS A 724 -11.72 -0.99 -42.04
N ILE A 725 -10.68 -1.82 -41.93
CA ILE A 725 -9.29 -1.36 -42.08
C ILE A 725 -9.00 -1.15 -43.58
N VAL A 726 -8.30 -0.07 -43.91
CA VAL A 726 -7.88 0.26 -45.28
C VAL A 726 -6.36 0.17 -45.36
N GLY A 727 -5.84 -0.85 -46.04
CA GLY A 727 -4.41 -1.00 -46.29
C GLY A 727 -4.01 -0.43 -47.63
N ILE A 728 -2.93 0.34 -47.69
CA ILE A 728 -2.40 0.89 -48.94
C ILE A 728 -1.05 0.25 -49.24
N ILE A 729 -0.91 -0.29 -50.46
CA ILE A 729 0.36 -0.78 -51.00
C ILE A 729 0.64 -0.17 -52.37
N GLY A 730 1.92 0.08 -52.67
CA GLY A 730 2.42 0.36 -54.01
C GLY A 730 3.93 0.25 -54.08
N ASP A 731 4.45 0.22 -55.30
CA ASP A 731 5.89 0.13 -55.58
C ASP A 731 6.65 1.45 -55.31
N ASP A 732 5.94 2.59 -55.33
CA ASP A 732 6.49 3.93 -55.07
C ASP A 732 6.08 4.44 -53.68
N PRO A 733 6.99 4.46 -52.69
CA PRO A 733 6.70 4.87 -51.33
C PRO A 733 6.17 6.30 -51.20
N ARG A 734 6.58 7.22 -52.10
CA ARG A 734 6.13 8.62 -52.04
C ARG A 734 4.66 8.73 -52.44
N LYS A 735 4.26 8.02 -53.49
CA LYS A 735 2.86 7.95 -53.93
C LYS A 735 1.97 7.28 -52.89
N VAL A 736 2.45 6.22 -52.26
CA VAL A 736 1.75 5.55 -51.15
C VAL A 736 1.50 6.50 -49.99
N MET A 737 2.53 7.25 -49.59
CA MET A 737 2.42 8.24 -48.52
C MET A 737 1.45 9.38 -48.87
N ASN A 738 1.55 9.94 -50.08
CA ASN A 738 0.65 11.00 -50.55
C ASN A 738 -0.81 10.53 -50.52
N LEU A 739 -1.09 9.34 -51.06
CA LEU A 739 -2.44 8.78 -51.07
C LEU A 739 -2.96 8.52 -49.64
N ALA A 740 -2.11 7.99 -48.76
CA ALA A 740 -2.47 7.74 -47.37
C ALA A 740 -2.84 9.03 -46.63
N ASN A 741 -2.05 10.09 -46.82
CA ASN A 741 -2.30 11.40 -46.22
C ASN A 741 -3.57 12.04 -46.80
N ASN A 742 -3.77 12.00 -48.11
CA ASN A 742 -4.97 12.50 -48.77
C ASN A 742 -6.23 11.81 -48.22
N LEU A 743 -6.20 10.49 -48.04
CA LEU A 743 -7.32 9.74 -47.47
C LEU A 743 -7.56 10.09 -45.99
N ALA A 744 -6.50 10.33 -45.21
CA ALA A 744 -6.63 10.78 -43.83
C ALA A 744 -7.25 12.20 -43.74
N GLU A 745 -6.94 13.08 -44.69
CA GLU A 745 -7.57 14.42 -44.81
C GLU A 745 -9.04 14.34 -45.23
N LEU A 746 -9.44 13.29 -45.96
CA LEU A 746 -10.83 12.98 -46.29
C LEU A 746 -11.63 12.35 -45.14
N LEU A 747 -11.06 12.34 -43.92
CA LEU A 747 -11.70 11.83 -42.70
C LEU A 747 -12.09 10.35 -42.78
N VAL A 748 -11.22 9.55 -43.39
CA VAL A 748 -11.38 8.10 -43.46
C VAL A 748 -10.59 7.47 -42.31
N ASP A 749 -11.27 6.77 -41.43
CA ASP A 749 -10.66 6.07 -40.28
C ASP A 749 -10.00 4.75 -40.69
N LYS A 750 -9.13 4.23 -39.82
CA LYS A 750 -8.50 2.91 -39.90
C LYS A 750 -7.63 2.69 -41.15
N ILE A 751 -7.01 3.75 -41.67
CA ILE A 751 -6.06 3.68 -42.78
C ILE A 751 -4.67 3.31 -42.28
N CYS A 752 -4.01 2.35 -42.92
CA CYS A 752 -2.61 2.01 -42.67
C CYS A 752 -1.84 1.77 -43.97
N VAL A 753 -0.53 1.99 -43.93
CA VAL A 753 0.37 1.63 -45.04
C VAL A 753 0.90 0.22 -44.83
N VAL A 754 0.70 -0.67 -45.80
CA VAL A 754 1.26 -2.03 -45.76
C VAL A 754 2.71 -1.95 -46.21
N ASP A 755 3.63 -2.42 -45.38
CA ASP A 755 5.06 -2.20 -45.65
C ASP A 755 5.60 -2.97 -46.87
N SER A 756 6.64 -2.41 -47.49
CA SER A 756 7.13 -2.70 -48.84
C SER A 756 7.73 -4.09 -49.06
N LEU A 757 7.89 -4.92 -48.01
CA LEU A 757 8.31 -6.32 -48.17
C LEU A 757 7.25 -7.19 -48.85
N TRP A 758 6.07 -6.65 -49.08
CA TRP A 758 5.05 -7.37 -49.82
C TRP A 758 5.36 -7.49 -51.32
N THR A 759 6.19 -6.62 -51.92
CA THR A 759 6.61 -6.78 -53.34
C THR A 759 7.62 -7.92 -53.53
N SER A 760 8.37 -8.29 -52.47
CA SER A 760 9.25 -9.48 -52.45
C SER A 760 8.56 -10.74 -51.94
N PHE A 761 7.42 -10.62 -51.24
CA PHE A 761 6.45 -11.69 -51.07
C PHE A 761 5.64 -11.83 -52.37
N GLN A 762 6.23 -12.47 -53.38
CA GLN A 762 5.45 -13.01 -54.48
C GLN A 762 4.37 -13.93 -53.90
N PHE A 763 3.12 -13.45 -53.85
CA PHE A 763 1.92 -14.27 -53.96
C PHE A 763 1.92 -14.88 -55.37
N GLU A 764 2.94 -15.66 -55.70
CA GLU A 764 2.85 -16.63 -56.78
C GLU A 764 1.95 -17.75 -56.27
N HIS A 765 0.71 -17.71 -56.73
CA HIS A 765 -0.37 -18.68 -56.54
C HIS A 765 -1.29 -18.45 -55.33
N ASP A 766 -2.55 -18.17 -55.68
CA ASP A 766 -3.78 -18.22 -54.88
C ASP A 766 -4.17 -16.93 -54.12
N LEU A 767 -4.57 -15.93 -54.91
CA LEU A 767 -5.69 -15.04 -54.60
C LEU A 767 -6.95 -15.54 -55.32
#